data_AF-A0A7H9K2W8-F1
#
_entry.id   AF-A0A7H9K2W8-F1
#
_cell.length_a   1.000
_cell.length_b   1.000
_cell.length_c   1.000
_cell.angle_alpha   90.00
_cell.angle_beta   90.00
_cell.angle_gamma   90.00
#
_symmetry.space_group_name_H-M   'P 1'
#
loop_
_entity.id
_entity.type
_entity.pdbx_description
1 polymer ?
#
loop_
_entity_poly.entity_id
_entity_poly.type
_entity_poly.pdbx_seq_one_letter_code
_entity_poly.pdbx_strand_id
1 'polypeptide(L)'
;MTATASGTDNRCPWGNKYLQWNEDGQLTRHTDCSGSQTTWFYDERTRLIRVTDAQSHSTRYGYDDSGHLVEVILADGRTAHYQPDAAGRLVKYTSPMGRITRWQRDGQGRVRSRTDAMGRRTAFGYDAYGRLTRLTNENGESYQFRHDVLDRLAEQINPDGCRQAYRYNALNAVTEVVFTGERGGEIRHRLARDAAGRLTAKETAESRTEYIYDAADQLLEIRRQRSDAGETDAPEIIRFSYDRLGRMLTEETAQGILTHQYDEPGNRTATTFPDGRTQRHLYYGSGHLQQINLDREVISEFTRDALHREVLRSQGRLSTRQLYDPTGRLKRRETYSGMRGVVPETFTDRQYSYNGQDELLKTRHSRRGEKDYFYDPTGHITACRSEDEGYLASWQYDAAGNLLGRRAGERATAENSVVPFNRLLSYRGVHYRYDEHGRVVEKQGRSGTQSYRYDAEHRMVEVTTARETYRYVYDALGRRTEKQHISPDGKPYNRTKFLWDGMRLAQESRPEGISRLYIYSDQGSYEPLARVDKAGKEGPNRILYFHTDVNGAPEEMTDSDGKIVWETGYQVWGNTIQEKDHGRVEQNLRYQGQYLDRETGLHYNLHRYYDPDVGRFIVTDPIVLRGGLNLYAYAPNPVSWIDPLGLSCLKPENGYLRGKAHGIKWTQNDALKRAEDQARKTGRAPLPQGKWGSKRDLKYAGEKAATLQPGEMKDFPINSDHSSVVFNPDGTIDIPDKIRVRNNGDGTFHGFPINSKTAEPIYTD
;
A
#
# COMPACT_ATOMS: atom_id res chain seq x y z
N MET A 1 -33.99 27.35 12.35
CA MET A 1 -34.87 26.24 11.89
C MET A 1 -33.99 25.03 11.62
N THR A 2 -34.18 23.91 12.31
CA THR A 2 -33.42 22.66 12.08
C THR A 2 -33.91 22.00 10.79
N ALA A 3 -33.14 22.11 9.71
CA ALA A 3 -33.39 21.36 8.49
C ALA A 3 -32.87 19.92 8.65
N THR A 4 -33.75 18.99 9.01
CA THR A 4 -33.50 17.55 8.88
C THR A 4 -33.75 17.14 7.43
N ALA A 5 -32.69 16.97 6.63
CA ALA A 5 -32.82 16.32 5.34
C ALA A 5 -32.78 14.80 5.54
N SER A 6 -33.95 14.14 5.47
CA SER A 6 -34.05 12.69 5.32
C SER A 6 -33.96 12.34 3.84
N GLY A 7 -32.81 11.86 3.38
CA GLY A 7 -32.65 11.26 2.06
C GLY A 7 -32.53 9.75 2.18
N THR A 8 -33.33 9.01 1.42
CA THR A 8 -33.13 7.57 1.21
C THR A 8 -31.92 7.39 0.28
N ASP A 9 -30.82 6.83 0.78
CA ASP A 9 -29.53 6.68 0.10
C ASP A 9 -29.20 5.19 -0.16
N ASN A 10 -28.84 4.86 -1.40
CA ASN A 10 -28.44 3.53 -1.85
C ASN A 10 -27.13 2.97 -1.24
N ARG A 11 -26.39 3.67 -0.34
CA ARG A 11 -25.33 3.03 0.50
C ARG A 11 -25.79 2.60 1.89
N CYS A 12 -27.09 2.62 2.10
CA CYS A 12 -27.68 1.89 3.19
C CYS A 12 -28.62 0.90 2.52
N PRO A 13 -28.09 -0.21 1.95
CA PRO A 13 -28.93 -1.16 1.22
C PRO A 13 -30.11 -1.65 2.07
N TRP A 14 -30.05 -1.47 3.39
CA TRP A 14 -31.09 -1.83 4.35
C TRP A 14 -31.37 -0.77 5.46
N GLY A 15 -31.19 0.55 5.25
CA GLY A 15 -31.49 1.60 6.27
C GLY A 15 -31.36 3.08 5.82
N ASN A 16 -31.23 4.05 6.74
CA ASN A 16 -31.10 5.49 6.44
C ASN A 16 -29.88 6.14 7.12
N LYS A 17 -29.34 7.21 6.53
CA LYS A 17 -28.35 8.11 7.17
C LYS A 17 -28.96 9.49 7.41
N TYR A 18 -28.49 10.18 8.44
CA TYR A 18 -28.95 11.52 8.77
C TYR A 18 -27.79 12.48 8.89
N LEU A 19 -27.90 13.64 8.24
CA LEU A 19 -26.93 14.71 8.31
C LEU A 19 -27.63 15.95 8.90
N GLN A 20 -26.93 16.69 9.75
CA GLN A 20 -27.41 17.95 10.34
C GLN A 20 -26.39 19.04 10.10
N TRP A 21 -26.87 20.24 9.78
CA TRP A 21 -26.05 21.41 9.51
C TRP A 21 -26.46 22.59 10.40
N ASN A 22 -25.52 23.50 10.68
CA ASN A 22 -25.83 24.80 11.28
C ASN A 22 -26.32 25.81 10.22
N GLU A 23 -26.63 27.04 10.65
CA GLU A 23 -27.11 28.11 9.76
C GLU A 23 -26.07 28.54 8.71
N ASP A 24 -24.79 28.32 8.99
CA ASP A 24 -23.67 28.57 8.07
C ASP A 24 -23.43 27.42 7.06
N GLY A 25 -24.30 26.41 7.03
CA GLY A 25 -24.20 25.27 6.12
C GLY A 25 -23.08 24.27 6.48
N GLN A 26 -22.55 24.33 7.69
CA GLN A 26 -21.49 23.44 8.17
C GLN A 26 -22.10 22.20 8.82
N LEU A 27 -21.53 21.03 8.53
CA LEU A 27 -21.99 19.75 9.08
C LEU A 27 -21.74 19.73 10.60
N THR A 28 -22.78 19.59 11.41
CA THR A 28 -22.67 19.50 12.88
C THR A 28 -22.89 18.09 13.42
N ARG A 29 -23.61 17.24 12.66
CA ARG A 29 -23.83 15.83 13.01
C ARG A 29 -24.01 14.95 11.78
N HIS A 30 -23.49 13.73 11.87
CA HIS A 30 -23.68 12.65 10.92
C HIS A 30 -24.05 11.41 11.70
N THR A 31 -25.22 10.86 11.43
CA THR A 31 -25.69 9.57 11.91
C THR A 31 -25.60 8.60 10.75
N ASP A 32 -24.76 7.58 10.88
CA ASP A 32 -24.60 6.56 9.85
C ASP A 32 -25.77 5.55 9.84
N CYS A 33 -25.67 4.60 8.91
CA CYS A 33 -26.61 3.50 8.69
C CYS A 33 -26.92 2.63 9.92
N SER A 34 -25.99 2.61 10.88
CA SER A 34 -26.10 1.84 12.12
C SER A 34 -26.59 2.67 13.31
N GLY A 35 -26.89 3.96 13.09
CA GLY A 35 -27.29 4.90 14.14
C GLY A 35 -26.11 5.54 14.89
N SER A 36 -24.87 5.24 14.48
CA SER A 36 -23.67 5.76 15.11
C SER A 36 -23.41 7.20 14.69
N GLN A 37 -23.05 8.07 15.65
CA GLN A 37 -23.03 9.52 15.47
C GLN A 37 -21.63 10.11 15.54
N THR A 38 -21.26 10.91 14.55
CA THR A 38 -20.10 11.81 14.62
C THR A 38 -20.60 13.25 14.69
N THR A 39 -19.96 14.09 15.49
CA THR A 39 -20.33 15.51 15.68
C THR A 39 -19.14 16.43 15.47
N TRP A 40 -19.41 17.63 14.95
CA TRP A 40 -18.41 18.66 14.66
C TRP A 40 -18.80 19.97 15.31
N PHE A 41 -17.81 20.71 15.79
CA PHE A 41 -17.98 21.98 16.48
C PHE A 41 -17.08 23.03 15.86
N TYR A 42 -17.61 24.23 15.69
CA TYR A 42 -16.95 25.35 15.03
C TYR A 42 -16.87 26.56 15.97
N ASP A 43 -15.87 27.41 15.78
CA ASP A 43 -15.80 28.72 16.45
C ASP A 43 -16.61 29.79 15.71
N GLU A 44 -16.67 31.00 16.28
CA GLU A 44 -17.36 32.17 15.69
C GLU A 44 -16.80 32.58 14.31
N ARG A 45 -15.59 32.14 13.97
CA ARG A 45 -14.95 32.37 12.67
C ARG A 45 -15.16 31.20 11.72
N THR A 46 -16.09 30.30 12.01
CA THR A 46 -16.45 29.12 11.19
C THR A 46 -15.33 28.07 11.06
N ARG A 47 -14.32 28.08 11.93
CA ARG A 47 -13.21 27.11 11.92
C ARG A 47 -13.53 25.91 12.78
N LEU A 48 -13.13 24.71 12.34
CA LEU A 48 -13.38 23.46 13.06
C LEU A 48 -12.52 23.37 14.33
N ILE A 49 -13.13 23.35 15.52
CA ILE A 49 -12.41 23.31 16.80
C ILE A 49 -12.50 21.96 17.52
N ARG A 50 -13.49 21.13 17.20
CA ARG A 50 -13.62 19.77 17.77
C ARG A 50 -14.37 18.83 16.83
N VAL A 51 -13.91 17.59 16.76
CA VAL A 51 -14.66 16.45 16.20
C VAL A 51 -14.82 15.42 17.30
N THR A 52 -16.02 14.90 17.49
CA THR A 52 -16.33 13.84 18.44
C THR A 52 -16.93 12.65 17.69
N ASP A 53 -16.29 11.48 17.80
CA ASP A 53 -16.69 10.25 17.13
C ASP A 53 -17.84 9.52 17.85
N ALA A 54 -18.30 8.41 17.27
CA ALA A 54 -19.42 7.63 17.82
C ALA A 54 -19.12 6.90 19.14
N GLN A 55 -17.86 6.86 19.57
CA GLN A 55 -17.44 6.37 20.88
C GLN A 55 -17.16 7.52 21.87
N SER A 56 -17.57 8.74 21.52
CA SER A 56 -17.36 9.96 22.31
C SER A 56 -15.90 10.37 22.46
N HIS A 57 -14.99 9.84 21.65
CA HIS A 57 -13.60 10.30 21.60
C HIS A 57 -13.53 11.62 20.83
N SER A 58 -12.73 12.57 21.32
CA SER A 58 -12.71 13.94 20.77
C SER A 58 -11.30 14.38 20.34
N THR A 59 -11.17 14.83 19.10
CA THR A 59 -9.98 15.55 18.61
C THR A 59 -10.28 17.05 18.58
N ARG A 60 -9.33 17.87 19.05
CA ARG A 60 -9.47 19.34 19.12
C ARG A 60 -8.40 20.05 18.30
N TYR A 61 -8.73 21.23 17.79
CA TYR A 61 -7.88 22.02 16.92
C TYR A 61 -7.73 23.43 17.46
N GLY A 62 -6.50 23.93 17.53
CA GLY A 62 -6.15 25.27 17.97
C GLY A 62 -5.54 26.10 16.84
N TYR A 63 -5.90 27.37 16.79
CA TYR A 63 -5.51 28.30 15.73
C TYR A 63 -4.89 29.58 16.29
N ASP A 64 -4.00 30.20 15.52
CA ASP A 64 -3.52 31.55 15.80
C ASP A 64 -4.56 32.63 15.43
N ASP A 65 -4.23 33.89 15.74
CA ASP A 65 -5.07 35.06 15.43
C ASP A 65 -5.29 35.26 13.93
N SER A 66 -4.33 34.80 13.10
CA SER A 66 -4.35 34.89 11.64
C SER A 66 -5.13 33.76 10.97
N GLY A 67 -5.62 32.77 11.72
CA GLY A 67 -6.41 31.68 11.17
C GLY A 67 -5.65 30.37 10.93
N HIS A 68 -4.34 30.32 11.18
CA HIS A 68 -3.54 29.14 10.89
C HIS A 68 -3.60 28.11 12.01
N LEU A 69 -3.60 26.82 11.64
CA LEU A 69 -3.55 25.72 12.60
C LEU A 69 -2.19 25.71 13.32
N VAL A 70 -2.21 25.76 14.66
CA VAL A 70 -1.01 25.73 15.51
C VAL A 70 -1.00 24.56 16.49
N GLU A 71 -2.14 23.93 16.73
CA GLU A 71 -2.26 22.84 17.71
C GLU A 71 -3.31 21.81 17.31
N VAL A 72 -3.01 20.53 17.54
CA VAL A 72 -3.98 19.43 17.46
C VAL A 72 -3.85 18.57 18.72
N ILE A 73 -4.96 18.41 19.45
CA ILE A 73 -5.05 17.55 20.65
C ILE A 73 -5.87 16.32 20.28
N LEU A 74 -5.26 15.13 20.37
CA LEU A 74 -5.89 13.85 20.07
C LEU A 74 -6.80 13.40 21.21
N ALA A 75 -7.63 12.39 20.94
CA ALA A 75 -8.58 11.83 21.90
C ALA A 75 -7.96 11.28 23.19
N ASP A 76 -6.69 10.88 23.16
CA ASP A 76 -5.93 10.41 24.31
C ASP A 76 -5.13 11.53 25.02
N GLY A 77 -5.34 12.79 24.64
CA GLY A 77 -4.71 13.97 25.24
C GLY A 77 -3.32 14.30 24.69
N ARG A 78 -2.78 13.52 23.76
CA ARG A 78 -1.52 13.84 23.08
C ARG A 78 -1.68 15.08 22.20
N THR A 79 -0.66 15.94 22.20
CA THR A 79 -0.71 17.23 21.49
C THR A 79 0.41 17.37 20.47
N ALA A 80 0.06 17.76 19.24
CA ALA A 80 1.02 18.13 18.21
C ALA A 80 0.98 19.65 17.96
N HIS A 81 2.14 20.26 17.73
CA HIS A 81 2.25 21.70 17.49
C HIS A 81 2.78 22.00 16.08
N TYR A 82 2.23 23.04 15.48
CA TYR A 82 2.53 23.51 14.15
C TYR A 82 2.96 24.97 14.21
N GLN A 83 4.03 25.32 13.51
CA GLN A 83 4.48 26.69 13.37
C GLN A 83 4.47 27.07 11.88
N PRO A 84 3.48 27.85 11.45
CA PRO A 84 3.43 28.43 10.11
C PRO A 84 4.31 29.69 10.02
N ASP A 85 4.68 30.07 8.81
CA ASP A 85 5.17 31.41 8.50
C ASP A 85 4.00 32.40 8.29
N ALA A 86 4.30 33.68 8.01
CA ALA A 86 3.29 34.71 7.80
C ALA A 86 2.33 34.42 6.62
N ALA A 87 2.68 33.51 5.72
CA ALA A 87 1.86 33.08 4.59
C ALA A 87 1.13 31.75 4.88
N GLY A 88 1.09 31.29 6.13
CA GLY A 88 0.42 30.06 6.54
C GLY A 88 1.17 28.78 6.21
N ARG A 89 2.41 28.87 5.70
CA ARG A 89 3.17 27.70 5.26
C ARG A 89 3.97 27.12 6.42
N LEU A 90 3.90 25.81 6.62
CA LEU A 90 4.61 25.14 7.72
C LEU A 90 6.15 25.32 7.63
N VAL A 91 6.76 25.76 8.73
CA VAL A 91 8.23 25.90 8.91
C VAL A 91 8.77 25.05 10.07
N LYS A 92 7.95 24.70 11.06
CA LYS A 92 8.30 23.74 12.13
C LYS A 92 7.09 22.90 12.53
N TYR A 93 7.32 21.62 12.78
CA TYR A 93 6.39 20.69 13.37
C TYR A 93 7.01 20.07 14.62
N THR A 94 6.24 20.00 15.71
CA THR A 94 6.62 19.32 16.95
C THR A 94 5.61 18.21 17.21
N SER A 95 6.06 16.96 17.24
CA SER A 95 5.22 15.79 17.55
C SER A 95 4.83 15.73 19.03
N PRO A 96 3.91 14.83 19.42
CA PRO A 96 3.54 14.66 20.83
C PRO A 96 4.66 14.29 21.81
N MET A 97 5.72 13.59 21.37
CA MET A 97 6.93 13.41 22.22
C MET A 97 8.03 14.45 21.94
N GLY A 98 7.69 15.62 21.42
CA GLY A 98 8.64 16.72 21.26
C GLY A 98 9.65 16.55 20.12
N ARG A 99 9.46 15.59 19.20
CA ARG A 99 10.36 15.44 18.03
C ARG A 99 10.07 16.56 17.04
N ILE A 100 11.14 17.14 16.48
CA ILE A 100 11.02 18.37 15.69
C ILE A 100 11.43 18.15 14.25
N THR A 101 10.58 18.56 13.30
CA THR A 101 10.96 18.70 11.88
C THR A 101 10.92 20.16 11.48
N ARG A 102 11.89 20.62 10.68
CA ARG A 102 11.99 21.99 10.18
C ARG A 102 12.03 22.02 8.66
N TRP A 103 11.46 23.08 8.09
CA TRP A 103 11.53 23.38 6.67
C TRP A 103 12.11 24.76 6.46
N GLN A 104 13.11 24.87 5.58
CA GLN A 104 13.59 26.15 5.08
C GLN A 104 13.03 26.37 3.69
N ARG A 105 12.56 27.58 3.42
CA ARG A 105 11.98 27.96 2.14
C ARG A 105 12.85 29.01 1.43
N ASP A 106 12.79 29.03 0.11
CA ASP A 106 13.39 30.10 -0.68
C ASP A 106 12.47 31.32 -0.79
N GLY A 107 12.92 32.37 -1.49
CA GLY A 107 12.14 33.59 -1.70
C GLY A 107 10.84 33.39 -2.48
N GLN A 108 10.66 32.25 -3.17
CA GLN A 108 9.43 31.88 -3.86
C GLN A 108 8.54 30.96 -3.00
N GLY A 109 8.92 30.67 -1.75
CA GLY A 109 8.16 29.83 -0.83
C GLY A 109 8.35 28.32 -1.02
N ARG A 110 9.19 27.89 -1.95
CA ARG A 110 9.47 26.47 -2.21
C ARG A 110 10.39 25.92 -1.12
N VAL A 111 10.24 24.64 -0.79
CA VAL A 111 11.10 23.99 0.22
C VAL A 111 12.50 23.83 -0.34
N ARG A 112 13.50 24.47 0.27
CA ARG A 112 14.92 24.34 -0.06
C ARG A 112 15.59 23.24 0.76
N SER A 113 15.17 23.07 2.01
CA SER A 113 15.66 21.98 2.85
C SER A 113 14.62 21.56 3.88
N ARG A 114 14.74 20.30 4.29
CA ARG A 114 14.03 19.73 5.44
C ARG A 114 15.06 19.18 6.41
N THR A 115 14.92 19.48 7.69
CA THR A 115 15.74 18.91 8.77
C THR A 115 14.85 18.08 9.68
N ASP A 116 15.22 16.83 9.91
CA ASP A 116 14.47 15.91 10.78
C ASP A 116 14.85 16.05 12.26
N ALA A 117 14.26 15.21 13.11
CA ALA A 117 14.43 15.25 14.56
C ALA A 117 15.83 14.83 15.05
N MET A 118 16.64 14.21 14.19
CA MET A 118 18.04 13.90 14.45
C MET A 118 19.00 14.93 13.85
N GLY A 119 18.48 16.01 13.25
CA GLY A 119 19.29 17.04 12.61
C GLY A 119 19.77 16.68 11.20
N ARG A 120 19.31 15.55 10.64
CA ARG A 120 19.68 15.14 9.28
C ARG A 120 18.92 15.98 8.26
N ARG A 121 19.56 16.29 7.13
CA ARG A 121 19.06 17.27 6.17
C ARG A 121 18.84 16.66 4.79
N THR A 122 17.63 16.78 4.28
CA THR A 122 17.30 16.62 2.85
C THR A 122 17.31 18.00 2.19
N ALA A 123 17.86 18.13 0.98
CA ALA A 123 17.91 19.41 0.25
C ALA A 123 17.37 19.30 -1.18
N PHE A 124 16.74 20.37 -1.64
CA PHE A 124 16.10 20.48 -2.95
C PHE A 124 16.69 21.66 -3.71
N GLY A 125 17.20 21.39 -4.91
CA GLY A 125 17.71 22.40 -5.84
C GLY A 125 16.75 22.58 -7.00
N TYR A 126 16.46 23.84 -7.34
CA TYR A 126 15.57 24.20 -8.44
C TYR A 126 16.31 25.05 -9.46
N ASP A 127 15.88 24.98 -10.71
CA ASP A 127 16.26 25.98 -11.72
C ASP A 127 15.42 27.27 -11.60
N ALA A 128 15.70 28.23 -12.48
CA ALA A 128 14.99 29.51 -12.55
C ALA A 128 13.49 29.35 -12.90
N TYR A 129 13.10 28.23 -13.51
CA TYR A 129 11.72 27.96 -13.94
C TYR A 129 10.87 27.23 -12.89
N GLY A 130 11.43 26.86 -11.73
CA GLY A 130 10.65 26.11 -10.75
C GLY A 130 10.98 24.63 -10.66
N ARG A 131 11.73 24.08 -11.61
CA ARG A 131 11.86 22.64 -11.81
C ARG A 131 12.95 22.08 -10.92
N LEU A 132 12.69 20.94 -10.30
CA LEU A 132 13.65 20.26 -9.42
C LEU A 132 14.82 19.74 -10.25
N THR A 133 16.04 20.21 -10.03
CA THR A 133 17.24 19.75 -10.75
C THR A 133 18.13 18.85 -9.89
N ARG A 134 18.03 18.97 -8.57
CA ARG A 134 18.82 18.19 -7.62
C ARG A 134 18.03 17.86 -6.36
N LEU A 135 18.14 16.62 -5.92
CA LEU A 135 17.63 16.16 -4.62
C LEU A 135 18.75 15.49 -3.86
N THR A 136 19.15 16.08 -2.74
CA THR A 136 20.22 15.56 -1.89
C THR A 136 19.63 14.87 -0.68
N ASN A 137 19.96 13.59 -0.49
CA ASN A 137 19.53 12.79 0.65
C ASN A 137 20.30 13.16 1.93
N GLU A 138 19.96 12.49 3.01
CA GLU A 138 20.49 12.71 4.36
C GLU A 138 21.98 12.34 4.48
N ASN A 139 22.50 11.48 3.59
CA ASN A 139 23.93 11.13 3.48
C ASN A 139 24.73 12.16 2.63
N GLY A 140 24.08 13.17 2.03
CA GLY A 140 24.72 14.14 1.14
C GLY A 140 24.83 13.68 -0.32
N GLU A 141 24.33 12.50 -0.65
CA GLU A 141 24.30 11.95 -2.00
C GLU A 141 23.14 12.55 -2.80
N SER A 142 23.26 12.63 -4.13
CA SER A 142 22.31 13.42 -4.92
C SER A 142 21.75 12.69 -6.12
N TYR A 143 20.42 12.77 -6.26
CA TYR A 143 19.72 12.55 -7.52
C TYR A 143 19.81 13.83 -8.36
N GLN A 144 19.97 13.68 -9.67
CA GLN A 144 19.94 14.77 -10.63
C GLN A 144 18.82 14.56 -11.64
N PHE A 145 18.17 15.65 -12.04
CA PHE A 145 17.06 15.61 -12.99
C PHE A 145 17.33 16.59 -14.13
N ARG A 146 17.17 16.12 -15.36
CA ARG A 146 17.23 16.95 -16.57
C ARG A 146 15.86 17.03 -17.18
N HIS A 147 15.50 18.24 -17.59
CA HIS A 147 14.23 18.52 -18.23
C HIS A 147 14.46 18.87 -19.70
N ASP A 148 13.53 18.49 -20.56
CA ASP A 148 13.55 18.92 -21.95
C ASP A 148 13.04 20.37 -22.09
N VAL A 149 12.99 20.84 -23.34
CA VAL A 149 12.52 22.19 -23.69
C VAL A 149 11.03 22.42 -23.42
N LEU A 150 10.26 21.37 -23.10
CA LEU A 150 8.83 21.43 -22.77
C LEU A 150 8.59 21.19 -21.27
N ASP A 151 9.63 21.37 -20.44
CA ASP A 151 9.59 21.18 -18.98
C ASP A 151 9.27 19.75 -18.51
N ARG A 152 9.42 18.73 -19.38
CA ARG A 152 9.19 17.33 -19.03
C ARG A 152 10.50 16.69 -18.55
N LEU A 153 10.42 15.75 -17.62
CA LEU A 153 11.59 15.00 -17.14
C LEU A 153 12.17 14.15 -18.28
N ALA A 154 13.35 14.51 -18.77
CA ALA A 154 14.04 13.80 -19.83
C ALA A 154 15.01 12.73 -19.29
N GLU A 155 15.64 12.99 -18.15
CA GLU A 155 16.59 12.06 -17.54
C GLU A 155 16.59 12.20 -16.01
N GLN A 156 16.63 11.08 -15.32
CA GLN A 156 16.98 10.98 -13.90
C GLN A 156 18.32 10.25 -13.76
N ILE A 157 19.22 10.82 -12.96
CA ILE A 157 20.51 10.21 -12.60
C ILE A 157 20.50 9.95 -11.10
N ASN A 158 20.71 8.70 -10.72
CA ASN A 158 20.77 8.25 -9.33
C ASN A 158 22.16 8.53 -8.73
N PRO A 159 22.28 8.51 -7.39
CA PRO A 159 23.57 8.68 -6.71
C PRO A 159 24.69 7.74 -7.17
N ASP A 160 24.35 6.50 -7.53
CA ASP A 160 25.28 5.48 -8.04
C ASP A 160 25.67 5.69 -9.52
N GLY A 161 25.13 6.71 -10.19
CA GLY A 161 25.36 6.98 -11.61
C GLY A 161 24.46 6.20 -12.57
N CYS A 162 23.60 5.31 -12.08
CA CYS A 162 22.56 4.68 -12.89
C CYS A 162 21.58 5.75 -13.40
N ARG A 163 21.06 5.58 -14.63
CA ARG A 163 20.26 6.59 -15.32
C ARG A 163 18.96 6.00 -15.84
N GLN A 164 17.92 6.82 -15.85
CA GLN A 164 16.66 6.53 -16.51
C GLN A 164 16.36 7.69 -17.45
N ALA A 165 16.39 7.43 -18.76
CA ALA A 165 16.07 8.40 -19.80
C ALA A 165 14.68 8.14 -20.38
N TYR A 166 13.92 9.21 -20.61
CA TYR A 166 12.54 9.16 -21.07
C TYR A 166 12.41 9.80 -22.44
N ARG A 167 11.74 9.12 -23.37
CA ARG A 167 11.30 9.69 -24.65
C ARG A 167 9.79 9.84 -24.66
N TYR A 168 9.34 10.92 -25.27
CA TYR A 168 7.94 11.31 -25.32
C TYR A 168 7.47 11.47 -26.77
N ASN A 169 6.22 11.14 -27.03
CA ASN A 169 5.55 11.53 -28.26
C ASN A 169 5.02 12.98 -28.20
N ALA A 170 4.39 13.42 -29.29
CA ALA A 170 3.77 14.74 -29.40
C ALA A 170 2.61 14.97 -28.41
N LEU A 171 2.03 13.90 -27.85
CA LEU A 171 0.95 13.95 -26.85
C LEU A 171 1.49 13.87 -25.41
N ASN A 172 2.78 14.15 -25.19
CA ASN A 172 3.48 14.09 -23.90
C ASN A 172 3.45 12.72 -23.20
N ALA A 173 3.14 11.66 -23.94
CA ALA A 173 3.13 10.31 -23.38
C ALA A 173 4.51 9.67 -23.54
N VAL A 174 4.99 9.00 -22.48
CA VAL A 174 6.26 8.26 -22.52
C VAL A 174 6.13 7.10 -23.50
N THR A 175 7.01 7.07 -24.51
CA THR A 175 7.11 6.03 -25.54
C THR A 175 8.33 5.15 -25.36
N GLU A 176 9.31 5.58 -24.57
CA GLU A 176 10.51 4.80 -24.30
C GLU A 176 11.09 5.14 -22.93
N VAL A 177 11.52 4.12 -22.21
CA VAL A 177 12.36 4.25 -21.02
C VAL A 177 13.64 3.46 -21.25
N VAL A 178 14.78 4.13 -21.09
CA VAL A 178 16.10 3.51 -21.17
C VAL A 178 16.74 3.54 -19.79
N PHE A 179 17.01 2.36 -19.25
CA PHE A 179 17.74 2.17 -18.00
C PHE A 179 19.20 1.94 -18.34
N THR A 180 20.08 2.87 -17.98
CA THR A 180 21.52 2.75 -18.20
C THR A 180 22.20 2.44 -16.87
N GLY A 181 22.90 1.31 -16.82
CA GLY A 181 23.72 0.89 -15.68
C GLY A 181 24.92 1.81 -15.46
N GLU A 182 25.55 1.70 -14.29
CA GLU A 182 26.72 2.52 -13.94
C GLU A 182 27.93 2.28 -14.86
N ARG A 183 27.98 1.14 -15.57
CA ARG A 183 29.01 0.79 -16.56
C ARG A 183 28.54 0.97 -18.02
N GLY A 184 27.32 1.48 -18.23
CA GLY A 184 26.79 1.83 -19.55
C GLY A 184 25.89 0.77 -20.21
N GLY A 185 25.66 -0.39 -19.60
CA GLY A 185 24.71 -1.38 -20.11
C GLY A 185 23.29 -0.82 -20.16
N GLU A 186 22.56 -1.06 -21.25
CA GLU A 186 21.21 -0.52 -21.44
C GLU A 186 20.13 -1.62 -21.38
N ILE A 187 19.05 -1.32 -20.67
CA ILE A 187 17.77 -2.05 -20.76
C ILE A 187 16.74 -1.06 -21.32
N ARG A 188 16.03 -1.45 -22.37
CA ARG A 188 15.11 -0.58 -23.11
C ARG A 188 13.70 -1.12 -23.07
N HIS A 189 12.76 -0.28 -22.61
CA HIS A 189 11.32 -0.57 -22.67
C HIS A 189 10.69 0.39 -23.68
N ARG A 190 10.13 -0.13 -24.77
CA ARG A 190 9.34 0.66 -25.72
C ARG A 190 7.86 0.54 -25.37
N LEU A 191 7.15 1.66 -25.38
CA LEU A 191 5.76 1.79 -24.96
C LEU A 191 4.95 2.38 -26.10
N ALA A 192 3.95 1.64 -26.58
CA ALA A 192 2.95 2.16 -27.49
C ALA A 192 1.72 2.61 -26.70
N ARG A 193 1.13 3.73 -27.12
CA ARG A 193 -0.07 4.28 -26.48
C ARG A 193 -1.06 4.74 -27.53
N ASP A 194 -2.34 4.65 -27.20
CA ASP A 194 -3.40 5.19 -28.05
C ASP A 194 -3.60 6.71 -27.84
N ALA A 195 -4.55 7.28 -28.57
CA ALA A 195 -4.90 8.69 -28.45
C ALA A 195 -5.40 9.08 -27.05
N ALA A 196 -5.98 8.17 -26.27
CA ALA A 196 -6.38 8.40 -24.89
C ALA A 196 -5.21 8.30 -23.88
N GLY A 197 -4.02 7.92 -24.35
CA GLY A 197 -2.81 7.74 -23.53
C GLY A 197 -2.70 6.36 -22.86
N ARG A 198 -3.61 5.44 -23.15
CA ARG A 198 -3.63 4.07 -22.60
C ARG A 198 -2.48 3.27 -23.22
N LEU A 199 -1.83 2.42 -22.42
CA LEU A 199 -0.71 1.59 -22.87
C LEU A 199 -1.25 0.47 -23.75
N THR A 200 -0.96 0.45 -25.05
CA THR A 200 -1.45 -0.60 -25.97
C THR A 200 -0.40 -1.66 -26.26
N ALA A 201 0.89 -1.36 -26.09
CA ALA A 201 1.94 -2.35 -26.11
C ALA A 201 3.14 -1.95 -25.25
N LYS A 202 3.83 -2.94 -24.70
CA LYS A 202 5.15 -2.83 -24.08
C LYS A 202 6.08 -3.85 -24.72
N GLU A 203 7.25 -3.41 -25.15
CA GLU A 203 8.28 -4.26 -25.74
C GLU A 203 9.58 -4.15 -24.92
N THR A 204 10.14 -5.31 -24.57
CA THR A 204 11.47 -5.48 -23.97
C THR A 204 12.33 -6.33 -24.90
N ALA A 205 13.57 -6.63 -24.52
CA ALA A 205 14.41 -7.54 -25.30
C ALA A 205 13.80 -8.96 -25.42
N GLU A 206 13.05 -9.40 -24.40
CA GLU A 206 12.56 -10.77 -24.24
C GLU A 206 11.09 -10.95 -24.62
N SER A 207 10.28 -9.89 -24.70
CA SER A 207 8.86 -10.04 -25.03
C SER A 207 8.22 -8.77 -25.56
N ARG A 208 7.11 -8.97 -26.29
CA ARG A 208 6.13 -7.94 -26.62
C ARG A 208 4.79 -8.29 -25.97
N THR A 209 4.29 -7.38 -25.16
CA THR A 209 3.01 -7.49 -24.45
C THR A 209 2.05 -6.46 -25.01
N GLU A 210 0.87 -6.88 -25.47
CA GLU A 210 -0.21 -6.05 -25.97
C GLU A 210 -1.36 -5.98 -24.97
N TYR A 211 -2.03 -4.84 -24.93
CA TYR A 211 -3.15 -4.56 -24.04
C TYR A 211 -4.34 -4.07 -24.87
N ILE A 212 -5.47 -4.76 -24.72
CA ILE A 212 -6.69 -4.50 -25.47
C ILE A 212 -7.73 -3.93 -24.51
N TYR A 213 -8.31 -2.80 -24.87
CA TYR A 213 -9.31 -2.11 -24.06
C TYR A 213 -10.63 -1.97 -24.80
N ASP A 214 -11.71 -1.83 -24.05
CA ASP A 214 -13.00 -1.41 -24.58
C ASP A 214 -13.09 0.13 -24.73
N ALA A 215 -14.28 0.61 -25.11
CA ALA A 215 -14.58 2.03 -25.23
C ALA A 215 -14.73 2.75 -23.86
N ALA A 216 -14.93 2.00 -22.78
CA ALA A 216 -15.09 2.49 -21.42
C ALA A 216 -13.77 2.53 -20.61
N ASP A 217 -12.62 2.30 -21.26
CA ASP A 217 -11.29 2.27 -20.63
C ASP A 217 -11.09 1.07 -19.68
N GLN A 218 -11.75 -0.03 -19.97
CA GLN A 218 -11.60 -1.31 -19.26
C GLN A 218 -10.66 -2.23 -20.05
N LEU A 219 -9.72 -2.86 -19.34
CA LEU A 219 -8.74 -3.76 -19.94
C LEU A 219 -9.38 -5.13 -20.19
N LEU A 220 -9.60 -5.51 -21.45
CA LEU A 220 -10.26 -6.76 -21.82
C LEU A 220 -9.28 -7.93 -21.96
N GLU A 221 -8.10 -7.69 -22.50
CA GLU A 221 -7.13 -8.75 -22.78
C GLU A 221 -5.69 -8.23 -22.67
N ILE A 222 -4.81 -9.07 -22.14
CA ILE A 222 -3.35 -8.93 -22.24
C ILE A 222 -2.82 -10.11 -23.04
N ARG A 223 -2.02 -9.84 -24.07
CA ARG A 223 -1.37 -10.85 -24.89
C ARG A 223 0.14 -10.67 -24.84
N ARG A 224 0.89 -11.67 -24.38
CA ARG A 224 2.37 -11.61 -24.34
C ARG A 224 2.99 -12.68 -25.23
N GLN A 225 3.79 -12.23 -26.18
CA GLN A 225 4.63 -13.08 -27.02
C GLN A 225 6.09 -12.92 -26.59
N ARG A 226 6.80 -14.03 -26.38
CA ARG A 226 8.25 -13.98 -26.15
C ARG A 226 8.99 -13.74 -27.45
N SER A 227 10.12 -13.03 -27.38
CA SER A 227 10.96 -12.74 -28.55
C SER A 227 11.65 -14.00 -29.10
N ASP A 228 11.87 -15.01 -28.27
CA ASP A 228 12.49 -16.29 -28.62
C ASP A 228 11.49 -17.42 -28.89
N ALA A 229 10.19 -17.11 -28.89
CA ALA A 229 9.14 -18.05 -29.23
C ALA A 229 9.17 -18.38 -30.73
N GLY A 230 9.06 -19.65 -31.09
CA GLY A 230 8.89 -20.09 -32.47
C GLY A 230 7.53 -19.67 -33.05
N GLU A 231 7.37 -19.74 -34.37
CA GLU A 231 6.12 -19.33 -35.04
C GLU A 231 4.87 -20.09 -34.56
N THR A 232 5.05 -21.31 -34.04
CA THR A 232 3.98 -22.17 -33.52
C THR A 232 3.72 -21.98 -32.03
N ASP A 233 4.56 -21.24 -31.31
CA ASP A 233 4.42 -21.04 -29.87
C ASP A 233 3.29 -20.05 -29.58
N ALA A 234 2.26 -20.54 -28.91
CA ALA A 234 1.10 -19.74 -28.56
C ALA A 234 1.49 -18.61 -27.58
N PRO A 235 0.93 -17.39 -27.77
CA PRO A 235 1.10 -16.32 -26.80
C PRO A 235 0.48 -16.70 -25.46
N GLU A 236 1.00 -16.12 -24.38
CA GLU A 236 0.26 -16.07 -23.12
C GLU A 236 -0.88 -15.06 -23.27
N ILE A 237 -2.06 -15.42 -22.75
CA ILE A 237 -3.24 -14.57 -22.76
C ILE A 237 -3.86 -14.50 -21.36
N ILE A 238 -4.24 -13.29 -20.94
CA ILE A 238 -5.07 -13.02 -19.76
C ILE A 238 -6.31 -12.27 -20.25
N ARG A 239 -7.52 -12.73 -19.88
CA ARG A 239 -8.78 -12.06 -20.25
C ARG A 239 -9.56 -11.60 -19.05
N PHE A 240 -10.24 -10.48 -19.22
CA PHE A 240 -11.13 -9.90 -18.24
C PHE A 240 -12.51 -9.68 -18.84
N SER A 241 -13.54 -9.82 -18.02
CA SER A 241 -14.88 -9.35 -18.35
C SER A 241 -15.41 -8.45 -17.25
N TYR A 242 -16.34 -7.58 -17.60
CA TYR A 242 -16.90 -6.59 -16.70
C TYR A 242 -18.41 -6.53 -16.85
N ASP A 243 -19.10 -6.10 -15.79
CA ASP A 243 -20.50 -5.73 -15.90
C ASP A 243 -20.68 -4.31 -16.44
N ARG A 244 -21.93 -3.87 -16.58
CA ARG A 244 -22.28 -2.53 -17.08
C ARG A 244 -21.79 -1.38 -16.20
N LEU A 245 -21.45 -1.66 -14.94
CA LEU A 245 -20.89 -0.67 -13.99
C LEU A 245 -19.35 -0.70 -13.99
N GLY A 246 -18.73 -1.55 -14.79
CA GLY A 246 -17.28 -1.71 -14.88
C GLY A 246 -16.65 -2.51 -13.75
N ARG A 247 -17.44 -3.31 -13.03
CA ARG A 247 -16.95 -4.23 -12.01
C ARG A 247 -16.50 -5.52 -12.67
N MET A 248 -15.32 -6.02 -12.30
CA MET A 248 -14.69 -7.19 -12.95
C MET A 248 -15.46 -8.47 -12.63
N LEU A 249 -16.10 -9.09 -13.63
CA LEU A 249 -16.85 -10.33 -13.48
C LEU A 249 -15.96 -11.57 -13.59
N THR A 250 -14.96 -11.56 -14.47
CA THR A 250 -14.05 -12.70 -14.61
C THR A 250 -12.62 -12.27 -14.84
N GLU A 251 -11.69 -13.09 -14.37
CA GLU A 251 -10.28 -13.08 -14.77
C GLU A 251 -9.90 -14.50 -15.23
N GLU A 252 -9.54 -14.64 -16.50
CA GLU A 252 -9.10 -15.90 -17.10
C GLU A 252 -7.60 -15.86 -17.35
N THR A 253 -6.89 -16.86 -16.81
CA THR A 253 -5.44 -17.04 -16.94
C THR A 253 -5.12 -18.49 -17.33
N ALA A 254 -3.85 -18.79 -17.58
CA ALA A 254 -3.39 -20.17 -17.76
C ALA A 254 -3.61 -21.07 -16.53
N GLN A 255 -3.85 -20.49 -15.35
CA GLN A 255 -4.15 -21.22 -14.11
C GLN A 255 -5.65 -21.50 -13.93
N GLY A 256 -6.51 -20.89 -14.74
CA GLY A 256 -7.96 -21.06 -14.73
C GLY A 256 -8.72 -19.74 -14.66
N ILE A 257 -10.03 -19.85 -14.46
CA ILE A 257 -10.96 -18.71 -14.44
C ILE A 257 -11.40 -18.43 -13.00
N LEU A 258 -11.23 -17.17 -12.57
CA LEU A 258 -11.91 -16.61 -11.42
C LEU A 258 -13.20 -15.94 -11.88
N THR A 259 -14.29 -16.16 -11.14
CA THR A 259 -15.58 -15.49 -11.39
C THR A 259 -16.04 -14.75 -10.15
N HIS A 260 -16.45 -13.50 -10.30
CA HIS A 260 -16.86 -12.62 -9.22
C HIS A 260 -18.34 -12.24 -9.32
N GLN A 261 -18.96 -12.03 -8.16
CA GLN A 261 -20.32 -11.51 -8.04
C GLN A 261 -20.33 -10.31 -7.12
N TYR A 262 -21.24 -9.37 -7.37
CA TYR A 262 -21.36 -8.11 -6.64
C TYR A 262 -22.79 -7.87 -6.21
N ASP A 263 -22.97 -7.21 -5.06
CA ASP A 263 -24.25 -6.62 -4.70
C ASP A 263 -24.49 -5.30 -5.46
N GLU A 264 -25.64 -4.67 -5.26
CA GLU A 264 -25.97 -3.39 -5.90
C GLU A 264 -25.01 -2.24 -5.49
N PRO A 265 -24.63 -2.08 -4.21
CA PRO A 265 -23.59 -1.12 -3.79
C PRO A 265 -22.18 -1.35 -4.38
N GLY A 266 -21.88 -2.54 -4.91
CA GLY A 266 -20.59 -2.86 -5.51
C GLY A 266 -19.63 -3.63 -4.61
N ASN A 267 -20.08 -4.16 -3.47
CA ASN A 267 -19.29 -5.09 -2.68
C ASN A 267 -19.23 -6.45 -3.37
N ARG A 268 -18.04 -7.05 -3.47
CA ARG A 268 -17.89 -8.40 -4.04
C ARG A 268 -18.47 -9.49 -3.12
N THR A 269 -19.66 -9.97 -3.40
CA THR A 269 -20.36 -10.97 -2.57
C THR A 269 -19.85 -12.39 -2.77
N ALA A 270 -19.25 -12.72 -3.91
CA ALA A 270 -18.66 -14.04 -4.14
C ALA A 270 -17.45 -14.02 -5.09
N THR A 271 -16.54 -14.97 -4.89
CA THR A 271 -15.50 -15.38 -5.85
C THR A 271 -15.51 -16.90 -5.99
N THR A 272 -15.71 -17.39 -7.21
CA THR A 272 -15.58 -18.82 -7.55
C THR A 272 -14.19 -19.08 -8.14
N PHE A 273 -13.49 -20.06 -7.58
CA PHE A 273 -12.15 -20.48 -7.97
C PHE A 273 -12.16 -21.51 -9.12
N PRO A 274 -11.05 -21.71 -9.84
CA PRO A 274 -10.96 -22.69 -10.92
C PRO A 274 -11.27 -24.13 -10.50
N ASP A 275 -11.13 -24.46 -9.23
CA ASP A 275 -11.47 -25.78 -8.68
C ASP A 275 -12.94 -25.93 -8.25
N GLY A 276 -13.78 -24.93 -8.52
CA GLY A 276 -15.22 -24.92 -8.27
C GLY A 276 -15.62 -24.40 -6.89
N ARG A 277 -14.69 -24.27 -5.93
CA ARG A 277 -14.98 -23.71 -4.62
C ARG A 277 -15.39 -22.24 -4.75
N THR A 278 -16.31 -21.80 -3.90
CA THR A 278 -16.81 -20.41 -3.90
C THR A 278 -16.65 -19.77 -2.54
N GLN A 279 -15.81 -18.73 -2.44
CA GLN A 279 -15.73 -17.87 -1.27
C GLN A 279 -16.84 -16.82 -1.33
N ARG A 280 -17.66 -16.71 -0.28
CA ARG A 280 -18.75 -15.74 -0.16
C ARG A 280 -18.50 -14.75 0.98
N HIS A 281 -18.91 -13.51 0.77
CA HIS A 281 -18.89 -12.45 1.77
C HIS A 281 -20.33 -11.99 2.01
N LEU A 282 -20.74 -11.98 3.27
CA LEU A 282 -22.03 -11.42 3.69
C LEU A 282 -21.79 -10.07 4.37
N TYR A 283 -22.62 -9.10 3.99
CA TYR A 283 -22.58 -7.73 4.48
C TYR A 283 -23.88 -7.42 5.21
N TYR A 284 -23.82 -6.73 6.34
CA TYR A 284 -25.03 -6.24 7.02
C TYR A 284 -25.33 -4.79 6.60
N GLY A 285 -26.49 -4.25 7.00
CA GLY A 285 -27.13 -3.03 6.46
C GLY A 285 -26.28 -1.77 6.24
N SER A 286 -25.15 -1.65 6.92
CA SER A 286 -24.18 -0.55 6.78
C SER A 286 -23.06 -0.80 5.76
N GLY A 287 -23.07 -1.93 5.04
CA GLY A 287 -22.07 -2.31 4.04
C GLY A 287 -20.79 -2.91 4.63
N HIS A 288 -20.77 -3.26 5.92
CA HIS A 288 -19.61 -3.85 6.58
C HIS A 288 -19.65 -5.38 6.55
N LEU A 289 -18.48 -5.99 6.41
CA LEU A 289 -18.33 -7.45 6.36
C LEU A 289 -18.83 -8.06 7.68
N GLN A 290 -19.82 -8.93 7.56
CA GLN A 290 -20.41 -9.71 8.64
C GLN A 290 -19.79 -11.10 8.74
N GLN A 291 -19.56 -11.75 7.60
CA GLN A 291 -19.24 -13.16 7.57
C GLN A 291 -18.54 -13.56 6.27
N ILE A 292 -17.59 -14.49 6.36
CA ILE A 292 -16.94 -15.14 5.22
C ILE A 292 -17.30 -16.62 5.26
N ASN A 293 -17.77 -17.14 4.12
CA ASN A 293 -18.02 -18.57 3.91
C ASN A 293 -17.14 -19.11 2.78
N LEU A 294 -16.81 -20.40 2.86
CA LEU A 294 -16.29 -21.17 1.75
C LEU A 294 -17.31 -22.27 1.43
N ASP A 295 -17.91 -22.20 0.24
CA ASP A 295 -19.05 -23.02 -0.15
C ASP A 295 -20.21 -22.88 0.86
N ARG A 296 -20.46 -23.92 1.67
CA ARG A 296 -21.47 -23.92 2.74
C ARG A 296 -20.86 -23.78 4.14
N GLU A 297 -19.55 -23.85 4.26
CA GLU A 297 -18.83 -23.80 5.54
C GLU A 297 -18.60 -22.34 5.93
N VAL A 298 -18.97 -21.99 7.17
CA VAL A 298 -18.65 -20.69 7.75
C VAL A 298 -17.18 -20.69 8.14
N ILE A 299 -16.41 -19.75 7.60
CA ILE A 299 -15.00 -19.58 7.94
C ILE A 299 -14.88 -18.63 9.13
N SER A 300 -15.52 -17.46 9.07
CA SER A 300 -15.44 -16.48 10.15
C SER A 300 -16.64 -15.55 10.13
N GLU A 301 -17.15 -15.24 11.32
CA GLU A 301 -18.18 -14.23 11.58
C GLU A 301 -17.53 -13.07 12.34
N PHE A 302 -17.96 -11.85 12.07
CA PHE A 302 -17.40 -10.62 12.60
C PHE A 302 -18.46 -9.81 13.36
N THR A 303 -18.07 -9.24 14.50
CA THR A 303 -18.81 -8.19 15.20
C THR A 303 -17.98 -6.92 15.22
N ARG A 304 -18.64 -5.77 15.07
CA ARG A 304 -18.00 -4.46 14.98
C ARG A 304 -18.54 -3.47 16.01
N ASP A 305 -17.73 -2.51 16.39
CA ASP A 305 -18.14 -1.39 17.25
C ASP A 305 -18.85 -0.27 16.48
N ALA A 306 -19.22 0.80 17.18
CA ALA A 306 -19.86 1.99 16.62
C ALA A 306 -18.98 2.78 15.62
N LEU A 307 -17.69 2.45 15.52
CA LEU A 307 -16.77 3.00 14.51
C LEU A 307 -16.51 1.99 13.39
N HIS A 308 -17.28 0.90 13.35
CA HIS A 308 -17.17 -0.22 12.42
C HIS A 308 -15.83 -0.94 12.45
N ARG A 309 -15.07 -0.81 13.54
CA ARG A 309 -13.85 -1.59 13.76
C ARG A 309 -14.25 -2.96 14.27
N GLU A 310 -13.52 -3.99 13.85
CA GLU A 310 -13.79 -5.35 14.29
C GLU A 310 -13.45 -5.50 15.78
N VAL A 311 -14.42 -5.92 16.58
CA VAL A 311 -14.23 -6.18 18.02
C VAL A 311 -14.32 -7.65 18.38
N LEU A 312 -14.86 -8.49 17.49
CA LEU A 312 -14.92 -9.93 17.67
C LEU A 312 -14.87 -10.64 16.30
N ARG A 313 -14.15 -11.75 16.23
CA ARG A 313 -14.27 -12.72 15.13
C ARG A 313 -14.36 -14.17 15.63
N SER A 314 -14.99 -15.05 14.86
CA SER A 314 -14.95 -16.50 15.06
C SER A 314 -13.87 -17.16 14.20
N GLN A 315 -13.19 -18.18 14.73
CA GLN A 315 -12.12 -18.92 14.06
C GLN A 315 -12.17 -20.39 14.49
N GLY A 316 -13.03 -21.18 13.85
CA GLY A 316 -13.33 -22.55 14.29
C GLY A 316 -14.02 -22.54 15.66
N ARG A 317 -13.52 -23.34 16.61
CA ARG A 317 -13.98 -23.33 18.02
C ARG A 317 -13.49 -22.16 18.85
N LEU A 318 -12.61 -21.32 18.30
CA LEU A 318 -12.07 -20.14 18.98
C LEU A 318 -12.84 -18.88 18.60
N SER A 319 -12.80 -17.89 19.49
CA SER A 319 -13.23 -16.53 19.21
C SER A 319 -12.16 -15.55 19.64
N THR A 320 -11.93 -14.52 18.85
CA THR A 320 -10.91 -13.50 19.09
C THR A 320 -11.56 -12.14 19.25
N ARG A 321 -11.41 -11.56 20.44
CA ARG A 321 -11.85 -10.21 20.79
C ARG A 321 -10.72 -9.20 20.59
N GLN A 322 -11.03 -8.05 20.02
CA GLN A 322 -10.09 -6.94 19.83
C GLN A 322 -10.55 -5.71 20.63
N LEU A 323 -9.61 -5.05 21.28
CA LEU A 323 -9.83 -3.81 22.04
C LEU A 323 -8.92 -2.73 21.50
N TYR A 324 -9.48 -1.54 21.30
CA TYR A 324 -8.76 -0.38 20.78
C TYR A 324 -8.61 0.71 21.84
N ASP A 325 -7.59 1.54 21.70
CA ASP A 325 -7.48 2.78 22.45
C ASP A 325 -8.33 3.92 21.83
N PRO A 326 -8.47 5.07 22.50
CA PRO A 326 -9.24 6.21 21.99
C PRO A 326 -8.78 6.78 20.64
N THR A 327 -7.53 6.52 20.26
CA THR A 327 -6.96 6.92 18.96
C THR A 327 -7.06 5.83 17.90
N GLY A 328 -7.73 4.72 18.24
CA GLY A 328 -7.99 3.60 17.36
C GLY A 328 -6.86 2.60 17.22
N ARG A 329 -5.79 2.64 18.03
CA ARG A 329 -4.72 1.62 17.96
C ARG A 329 -5.15 0.35 18.68
N LEU A 330 -4.75 -0.82 18.18
CA LEU A 330 -5.06 -2.11 18.80
C LEU A 330 -4.35 -2.20 20.15
N LYS A 331 -5.09 -2.19 21.26
CA LYS A 331 -4.55 -2.26 22.62
C LYS A 331 -4.45 -3.69 23.13
N ARG A 332 -5.38 -4.56 22.74
CA ARG A 332 -5.43 -5.95 23.20
C ARG A 332 -6.11 -6.87 22.20
N ARG A 333 -5.66 -8.12 22.11
CA ARG A 333 -6.28 -9.21 21.35
C ARG A 333 -6.37 -10.46 22.22
N GLU A 334 -7.58 -10.84 22.59
CA GLU A 334 -7.88 -11.98 23.46
C GLU A 334 -8.54 -13.08 22.64
N THR A 335 -7.97 -14.27 22.63
CA THR A 335 -8.55 -15.44 21.97
C THR A 335 -8.90 -16.48 23.02
N TYR A 336 -10.10 -17.05 22.95
CA TYR A 336 -10.62 -17.98 23.94
C TYR A 336 -11.38 -19.14 23.29
N SER A 337 -11.48 -20.25 24.04
CA SER A 337 -12.26 -21.45 23.74
C SER A 337 -13.52 -21.50 24.63
N GLY A 338 -14.65 -21.94 24.07
CA GLY A 338 -15.89 -22.22 24.81
C GLY A 338 -17.13 -21.44 24.34
N MET A 339 -18.27 -22.13 24.29
CA MET A 339 -19.58 -21.56 23.93
C MET A 339 -20.19 -20.67 25.03
N ARG A 340 -21.07 -19.76 24.61
CA ARG A 340 -22.06 -19.03 25.43
C ARG A 340 -22.45 -19.79 26.71
N GLY A 341 -22.01 -19.30 27.88
CA GLY A 341 -22.51 -19.72 29.20
C GLY A 341 -21.52 -20.45 30.12
N VAL A 342 -20.33 -20.85 29.65
CA VAL A 342 -19.24 -21.39 30.50
C VAL A 342 -18.10 -20.36 30.55
N VAL A 343 -17.35 -20.32 31.67
CA VAL A 343 -16.16 -19.46 31.81
C VAL A 343 -15.21 -19.75 30.63
N PRO A 344 -14.90 -18.76 29.78
CA PRO A 344 -14.03 -18.98 28.62
C PRO A 344 -12.63 -19.40 29.07
N GLU A 345 -12.05 -20.40 28.42
CA GLU A 345 -10.64 -20.73 28.61
C GLU A 345 -9.79 -19.87 27.67
N THR A 346 -8.92 -19.02 28.23
CA THR A 346 -8.05 -18.15 27.45
C THR A 346 -7.02 -18.98 26.66
N PHE A 347 -7.13 -18.95 25.34
CA PHE A 347 -6.16 -19.56 24.42
C PHE A 347 -4.90 -18.68 24.29
N THR A 348 -5.07 -17.41 23.95
CA THR A 348 -3.99 -16.41 23.93
C THR A 348 -4.49 -15.04 24.38
N ASP A 349 -3.64 -14.27 25.06
CA ASP A 349 -3.86 -12.86 25.33
C ASP A 349 -2.65 -12.06 24.85
N ARG A 350 -2.89 -11.06 24.01
CA ARG A 350 -1.87 -10.14 23.49
C ARG A 350 -2.19 -8.73 23.90
N GLN A 351 -1.21 -8.04 24.50
CA GLN A 351 -1.34 -6.64 24.91
C GLN A 351 -0.28 -5.80 24.21
N TYR A 352 -0.68 -4.63 23.73
CA TYR A 352 0.15 -3.72 22.95
C TYR A 352 0.26 -2.38 23.66
N SER A 353 1.47 -1.84 23.77
CA SER A 353 1.72 -0.51 24.31
C SER A 353 2.44 0.35 23.29
N TYR A 354 2.03 1.61 23.16
CA TYR A 354 2.56 2.55 22.18
C TYR A 354 3.13 3.79 22.86
N ASN A 355 4.06 4.46 22.19
CA ASN A 355 4.52 5.78 22.61
C ASN A 355 3.64 6.91 22.05
N GLY A 356 4.04 8.16 22.30
CA GLY A 356 3.32 9.33 21.82
C GLY A 356 3.33 9.53 20.29
N GLN A 357 4.12 8.76 19.54
CA GLN A 357 4.24 8.80 18.08
C GLN A 357 3.56 7.61 17.38
N ASP A 358 2.76 6.84 18.12
CA ASP A 358 2.13 5.59 17.63
C ASP A 358 3.13 4.49 17.27
N GLU A 359 4.33 4.52 17.85
CA GLU A 359 5.32 3.44 17.70
C GLU A 359 5.07 2.38 18.77
N LEU A 360 5.03 1.11 18.38
CA LEU A 360 4.82 -0.01 19.30
C LEU A 360 6.03 -0.18 20.21
N LEU A 361 5.89 0.09 21.50
CA LEU A 361 6.94 -0.06 22.50
C LEU A 361 7.05 -1.47 23.04
N LYS A 362 5.91 -2.17 23.14
CA LYS A 362 5.84 -3.45 23.84
C LYS A 362 4.72 -4.33 23.33
N THR A 363 5.01 -5.61 23.19
CA THR A 363 4.01 -6.69 23.08
C THR A 363 4.16 -7.64 24.25
N ARG A 364 3.06 -7.98 24.92
CA ARG A 364 3.00 -9.05 25.91
C ARG A 364 2.09 -10.15 25.37
N HIS A 365 2.65 -11.34 25.18
CA HIS A 365 1.96 -12.53 24.67
C HIS A 365 1.86 -13.59 25.77
N SER A 366 0.66 -14.03 26.14
CA SER A 366 0.46 -14.92 27.29
C SER A 366 1.23 -16.25 27.24
N ARG A 367 1.61 -16.71 26.03
CA ARG A 367 2.39 -17.95 25.83
C ARG A 367 3.87 -17.74 25.49
N ARG A 368 4.25 -16.52 25.07
CA ARG A 368 5.61 -16.20 24.53
C ARG A 368 6.31 -15.10 25.31
N GLY A 369 5.65 -14.54 26.31
CA GLY A 369 6.23 -13.53 27.18
C GLY A 369 6.26 -12.14 26.56
N GLU A 370 7.24 -11.36 26.94
CA GLU A 370 7.33 -9.93 26.60
C GLU A 370 8.36 -9.65 25.50
N LYS A 371 8.07 -8.65 24.66
CA LYS A 371 8.99 -8.12 23.66
C LYS A 371 8.95 -6.59 23.69
N ASP A 372 10.09 -5.98 24.00
CA ASP A 372 10.33 -4.54 24.03
C ASP A 372 10.95 -4.05 22.71
N TYR A 373 10.52 -2.88 22.24
CA TYR A 373 11.07 -2.20 21.08
C TYR A 373 11.56 -0.79 21.44
N PHE A 374 12.72 -0.43 20.90
CA PHE A 374 13.36 0.85 21.12
C PHE A 374 13.56 1.58 19.80
N TYR A 375 13.40 2.90 19.81
CA TYR A 375 13.38 3.73 18.60
C TYR A 375 14.34 4.90 18.68
N ASP A 376 14.91 5.30 17.54
CA ASP A 376 15.53 6.61 17.40
C ASP A 376 14.48 7.74 17.24
N PRO A 377 14.86 9.03 17.34
CA PRO A 377 13.92 10.14 17.14
C PRO A 377 13.30 10.23 15.74
N THR A 378 13.65 9.36 14.79
CA THR A 378 13.06 9.31 13.46
C THR A 378 12.20 8.07 13.21
N GLY A 379 12.10 7.20 14.22
CA GLY A 379 11.22 6.04 14.25
C GLY A 379 11.84 4.75 13.74
N HIS A 380 13.16 4.70 13.52
CA HIS A 380 13.84 3.44 13.24
C HIS A 380 14.02 2.62 14.53
N ILE A 381 13.82 1.30 14.45
CA ILE A 381 14.05 0.40 15.58
C ILE A 381 15.54 0.29 15.85
N THR A 382 16.00 0.71 17.02
CA THR A 382 17.41 0.64 17.45
C THR A 382 17.71 -0.59 18.29
N ALA A 383 16.71 -1.18 18.94
CA ALA A 383 16.85 -2.44 19.65
C ALA A 383 15.51 -3.16 19.81
N CYS A 384 15.59 -4.47 19.98
CA CYS A 384 14.48 -5.33 20.35
C CYS A 384 14.97 -6.36 21.35
N ARG A 385 14.20 -6.58 22.42
CA ARG A 385 14.51 -7.54 23.46
C ARG A 385 13.28 -8.38 23.78
N SER A 386 13.45 -9.69 23.81
CA SER A 386 12.53 -10.66 24.39
C SER A 386 13.33 -11.68 25.17
N GLU A 387 13.25 -11.64 26.50
CA GLU A 387 14.00 -12.54 27.39
C GLU A 387 13.44 -13.97 27.29
N ASP A 388 12.11 -14.11 27.26
CA ASP A 388 11.40 -15.38 27.14
C ASP A 388 11.71 -16.12 25.83
N GLU A 389 11.87 -15.39 24.72
CA GLU A 389 12.24 -15.97 23.41
C GLU A 389 13.77 -16.03 23.20
N GLY A 390 14.57 -15.58 24.17
CA GLY A 390 16.04 -15.53 24.04
C GLY A 390 16.53 -14.61 22.92
N TYR A 391 15.76 -13.58 22.55
CA TYR A 391 16.04 -12.69 21.43
C TYR A 391 16.48 -11.31 21.92
N LEU A 392 17.74 -10.96 21.67
CA LEU A 392 18.29 -9.64 21.93
C LEU A 392 19.06 -9.15 20.70
N ALA A 393 18.61 -8.04 20.13
CA ALA A 393 19.26 -7.45 18.98
C ALA A 393 19.26 -5.92 19.06
N SER A 394 20.31 -5.31 18.53
CA SER A 394 20.44 -3.87 18.35
C SER A 394 20.92 -3.53 16.95
N TRP A 395 20.54 -2.35 16.47
CA TRP A 395 20.81 -1.86 15.13
C TRP A 395 21.26 -0.41 15.17
N GLN A 396 22.07 -0.05 14.18
CA GLN A 396 22.49 1.31 13.92
C GLN A 396 22.23 1.60 12.44
N TYR A 397 21.97 2.86 12.14
CA TYR A 397 21.63 3.31 10.81
C TYR A 397 22.56 4.44 10.39
N ASP A 398 22.85 4.54 9.10
CA ASP A 398 23.35 5.79 8.54
C ASP A 398 22.23 6.84 8.42
N ALA A 399 22.55 8.01 7.88
CA ALA A 399 21.59 9.09 7.80
C ALA A 399 20.45 8.79 6.81
N ALA A 400 20.70 7.97 5.77
CA ALA A 400 19.72 7.53 4.78
C ALA A 400 18.93 6.26 5.19
N GLY A 401 19.10 5.78 6.43
CA GLY A 401 18.34 4.66 6.98
C GLY A 401 18.85 3.27 6.58
N ASN A 402 20.10 3.15 6.11
CA ASN A 402 20.72 1.86 5.85
C ASN A 402 21.27 1.25 7.13
N LEU A 403 21.11 -0.07 7.32
CA LEU A 403 21.71 -0.78 8.45
C LEU A 403 23.24 -0.77 8.38
N LEU A 404 23.87 -0.45 9.50
CA LEU A 404 25.32 -0.48 9.67
C LEU A 404 25.75 -1.78 10.36
N GLY A 405 26.78 -2.44 9.81
CA GLY A 405 27.32 -3.69 10.36
C GLY A 405 27.99 -3.54 11.73
N ARG A 406 28.37 -2.31 12.12
CA ARG A 406 29.07 -2.02 13.38
C ARG A 406 28.21 -2.35 14.61
N ARG A 407 28.84 -2.89 15.65
CA ARG A 407 28.19 -3.18 16.94
C ARG A 407 28.15 -1.95 17.84
N ALA A 408 27.27 -1.96 18.82
CA ALA A 408 27.26 -0.94 19.86
C ALA A 408 28.62 -0.93 20.60
N GLY A 409 29.26 0.23 20.70
CA GLY A 409 30.59 0.39 21.30
C GLY A 409 31.78 0.27 20.35
N GLU A 410 31.58 -0.18 19.10
CA GLU A 410 32.64 -0.16 18.08
C GLU A 410 32.88 1.28 17.58
N ARG A 411 34.15 1.64 17.36
CA ARG A 411 34.52 2.99 16.91
C ARG A 411 34.04 3.23 15.46
N ALA A 412 33.37 4.36 15.27
CA ALA A 412 32.99 4.83 13.94
C ALA A 412 34.25 5.20 13.12
N THR A 413 34.34 4.66 11.91
CA THR A 413 35.29 5.02 10.85
C THR A 413 34.51 5.55 9.64
N ALA A 414 35.20 6.18 8.68
CA ALA A 414 34.55 6.64 7.45
C ALA A 414 33.87 5.49 6.68
N GLU A 415 34.51 4.31 6.66
CA GLU A 415 34.05 3.13 5.90
C GLU A 415 32.86 2.40 6.55
N ASN A 416 32.68 2.51 7.88
CA ASN A 416 31.63 1.78 8.61
C ASN A 416 30.47 2.66 9.07
N SER A 417 30.42 3.93 8.65
CA SER A 417 29.44 4.92 9.10
C SER A 417 28.37 5.28 8.07
N VAL A 418 28.57 4.91 6.81
CA VAL A 418 27.67 5.22 5.69
C VAL A 418 27.61 4.02 4.77
N VAL A 419 26.43 3.74 4.20
CA VAL A 419 26.28 2.78 3.10
C VAL A 419 26.14 3.57 1.79
N PRO A 420 27.19 3.62 0.96
CA PRO A 420 27.16 4.39 -0.28
C PRO A 420 26.03 3.93 -1.20
N PHE A 421 25.31 4.91 -1.75
CA PHE A 421 24.23 4.77 -2.72
C PHE A 421 23.10 3.84 -2.26
N ASN A 422 22.98 3.65 -0.94
CA ASN A 422 22.12 2.65 -0.31
C ASN A 422 22.44 1.19 -0.71
N ARG A 423 23.59 0.90 -1.32
CA ARG A 423 24.03 -0.44 -1.72
C ARG A 423 24.84 -1.10 -0.60
N LEU A 424 24.18 -1.98 0.16
CA LEU A 424 24.79 -2.68 1.29
C LEU A 424 25.69 -3.81 0.78
N LEU A 425 27.00 -3.68 0.94
CA LEU A 425 27.98 -4.69 0.51
C LEU A 425 28.20 -5.79 1.56
N SER A 426 28.07 -5.46 2.84
CA SER A 426 28.15 -6.45 3.91
C SER A 426 27.40 -6.02 5.17
N TYR A 427 26.88 -6.99 5.91
CA TYR A 427 26.25 -6.80 7.20
C TYR A 427 26.34 -8.09 8.04
N ARG A 428 27.03 -8.03 9.18
CA ARG A 428 27.11 -9.10 10.20
C ARG A 428 27.33 -10.52 9.63
N GLY A 429 28.27 -10.66 8.69
CA GLY A 429 28.63 -11.94 8.07
C GLY A 429 27.81 -12.33 6.84
N VAL A 430 26.92 -11.44 6.38
CA VAL A 430 26.28 -11.52 5.07
C VAL A 430 26.98 -10.56 4.12
N HIS A 431 27.29 -11.01 2.90
CA HIS A 431 27.97 -10.24 1.87
C HIS A 431 27.15 -10.24 0.58
N TYR A 432 27.18 -9.11 -0.15
CA TYR A 432 26.39 -8.92 -1.35
C TYR A 432 27.25 -8.44 -2.52
N ARG A 433 26.89 -8.89 -3.72
CA ARG A 433 27.38 -8.34 -4.98
C ARG A 433 26.21 -7.82 -5.80
N TYR A 434 26.37 -6.63 -6.38
CA TYR A 434 25.37 -6.00 -7.24
C TYR A 434 25.82 -6.03 -8.70
N ASP A 435 24.87 -6.06 -9.62
CA ASP A 435 25.13 -5.73 -11.02
C ASP A 435 25.16 -4.21 -11.26
N GLU A 436 25.41 -3.82 -12.50
CA GLU A 436 25.50 -2.40 -12.87
C GLU A 436 24.17 -1.63 -12.78
N HIS A 437 23.05 -2.34 -12.64
CA HIS A 437 21.71 -1.76 -12.46
C HIS A 437 21.30 -1.74 -10.99
N GLY A 438 22.20 -2.08 -10.06
CA GLY A 438 21.92 -2.07 -8.63
C GLY A 438 21.04 -3.24 -8.16
N ARG A 439 20.98 -4.36 -8.90
CA ARG A 439 20.31 -5.59 -8.46
C ARG A 439 21.32 -6.50 -7.77
N VAL A 440 20.98 -7.08 -6.63
CA VAL A 440 21.82 -8.10 -5.98
C VAL A 440 21.88 -9.32 -6.87
N VAL A 441 23.07 -9.72 -7.31
CA VAL A 441 23.32 -10.93 -8.12
C VAL A 441 23.98 -12.04 -7.33
N GLU A 442 24.46 -11.74 -6.13
CA GLU A 442 25.04 -12.73 -5.23
C GLU A 442 24.82 -12.33 -3.76
N LYS A 443 24.47 -13.31 -2.94
CA LYS A 443 24.40 -13.21 -1.47
C LYS A 443 25.21 -14.37 -0.87
N GLN A 444 26.20 -14.05 -0.06
CA GLN A 444 26.94 -15.03 0.72
C GLN A 444 26.57 -14.86 2.19
N GLY A 445 26.08 -15.92 2.83
CA GLY A 445 25.71 -15.89 4.24
C GLY A 445 25.75 -17.26 4.89
N ARG A 446 25.00 -17.44 5.97
CA ARG A 446 24.97 -18.69 6.75
C ARG A 446 24.51 -19.90 5.93
N SER A 447 23.63 -19.69 4.95
CA SER A 447 23.12 -20.73 4.06
C SER A 447 24.02 -21.01 2.85
N GLY A 448 25.24 -20.47 2.84
CA GLY A 448 26.16 -20.52 1.70
C GLY A 448 25.96 -19.39 0.71
N THR A 449 26.52 -19.55 -0.49
CA THR A 449 26.41 -18.60 -1.59
C THR A 449 25.16 -18.86 -2.41
N GLN A 450 24.40 -17.80 -2.68
CA GLN A 450 23.24 -17.78 -3.56
C GLN A 450 23.54 -16.81 -4.70
N SER A 451 23.28 -17.22 -5.95
CA SER A 451 23.43 -16.40 -7.15
C SER A 451 22.07 -16.18 -7.80
N TYR A 452 21.80 -14.96 -8.26
CA TYR A 452 20.50 -14.55 -8.79
C TYR A 452 20.60 -14.05 -10.24
N ARG A 453 19.62 -14.41 -11.08
CA ARG A 453 19.48 -13.89 -12.45
C ARG A 453 18.16 -13.17 -12.62
N TYR A 454 18.17 -12.13 -13.46
CA TYR A 454 17.03 -11.25 -13.70
C TYR A 454 16.70 -11.13 -15.18
N ASP A 455 15.43 -10.83 -15.50
CA ASP A 455 14.99 -10.42 -16.83
C ASP A 455 15.14 -8.89 -17.05
N ALA A 456 14.83 -8.39 -18.26
CA ALA A 456 14.79 -6.94 -18.54
C ALA A 456 13.68 -6.19 -17.79
N GLU A 457 12.75 -6.89 -17.14
CA GLU A 457 11.77 -6.26 -16.24
C GLU A 457 12.27 -6.21 -14.79
N HIS A 458 13.55 -6.54 -14.56
CA HIS A 458 14.20 -6.57 -13.25
C HIS A 458 13.59 -7.59 -12.28
N ARG A 459 12.89 -8.62 -12.78
CA ARG A 459 12.33 -9.71 -11.97
C ARG A 459 13.34 -10.85 -11.86
N MET A 460 13.48 -11.43 -10.66
CA MET A 460 14.37 -12.57 -10.45
C MET A 460 13.76 -13.83 -11.11
N VAL A 461 14.42 -14.38 -12.11
CA VAL A 461 13.93 -15.53 -12.90
C VAL A 461 14.64 -16.84 -12.54
N GLU A 462 15.82 -16.78 -11.94
CA GLU A 462 16.54 -17.96 -11.45
C GLU A 462 17.35 -17.65 -10.20
N VAL A 463 17.42 -18.61 -9.29
CA VAL A 463 18.39 -18.65 -8.19
C VAL A 463 19.15 -19.97 -8.21
N THR A 464 20.46 -19.89 -7.99
CA THR A 464 21.33 -21.04 -7.76
C THR A 464 21.92 -20.94 -6.36
N THR A 465 21.66 -21.93 -5.53
CA THR A 465 22.30 -22.10 -4.22
C THR A 465 23.46 -23.10 -4.34
N ALA A 466 24.18 -23.34 -3.26
CA ALA A 466 25.25 -24.35 -3.24
C ALA A 466 24.77 -25.79 -3.58
N ARG A 467 23.46 -26.06 -3.52
CA ARG A 467 22.90 -27.42 -3.69
C ARG A 467 21.83 -27.53 -4.76
N GLU A 468 21.11 -26.46 -5.03
CA GLU A 468 19.84 -26.50 -5.76
C GLU A 468 19.71 -25.29 -6.70
N THR A 469 18.97 -25.45 -7.79
CA THR A 469 18.62 -24.35 -8.71
C THR A 469 17.10 -24.27 -8.83
N TYR A 470 16.57 -23.06 -8.71
CA TYR A 470 15.14 -22.79 -8.87
C TYR A 470 14.90 -21.73 -9.94
N ARG A 471 13.86 -21.93 -10.75
CA ARG A 471 13.35 -20.93 -11.71
C ARG A 471 11.99 -20.43 -11.29
N TYR A 472 11.73 -19.16 -11.60
CA TYR A 472 10.46 -18.49 -11.32
C TYR A 472 9.82 -18.03 -12.63
N VAL A 473 8.54 -18.32 -12.79
CA VAL A 473 7.75 -17.92 -13.97
C VAL A 473 6.77 -16.84 -13.54
N TYR A 474 6.68 -15.77 -14.33
CA TYR A 474 5.80 -14.63 -14.10
C TYR A 474 4.84 -14.48 -15.26
N ASP A 475 3.61 -14.07 -14.99
CA ASP A 475 2.66 -13.69 -16.04
C ASP A 475 2.91 -12.27 -16.57
N ALA A 476 2.12 -11.86 -17.57
CA ALA A 476 2.19 -10.53 -18.17
C ALA A 476 1.82 -9.37 -17.21
N LEU A 477 1.22 -9.66 -16.05
CA LEU A 477 0.98 -8.70 -14.97
C LEU A 477 2.15 -8.60 -13.98
N GLY A 478 3.15 -9.48 -14.10
CA GLY A 478 4.31 -9.55 -13.23
C GLY A 478 4.10 -10.39 -11.96
N ARG A 479 3.03 -11.18 -11.90
CA ARG A 479 2.73 -12.05 -10.76
C ARG A 479 3.45 -13.38 -10.96
N ARG A 480 4.10 -13.90 -9.92
CA ARG A 480 4.75 -15.22 -10.00
C ARG A 480 3.70 -16.31 -10.08
N THR A 481 3.63 -17.02 -11.20
CA THR A 481 2.66 -18.09 -11.47
C THR A 481 3.24 -19.48 -11.24
N GLU A 482 4.56 -19.63 -11.26
CA GLU A 482 5.22 -20.91 -10.98
C GLU A 482 6.58 -20.73 -10.29
N LYS A 483 6.88 -21.67 -9.38
CA LYS A 483 8.22 -21.95 -8.85
C LYS A 483 8.63 -23.35 -9.26
N GLN A 484 9.81 -23.49 -9.85
CA GLN A 484 10.29 -24.75 -10.44
C GLN A 484 11.65 -25.13 -9.84
N HIS A 485 11.76 -26.32 -9.25
CA HIS A 485 13.06 -26.91 -8.90
C HIS A 485 13.65 -27.57 -10.15
N ILE A 486 14.88 -27.19 -10.48
CA ILE A 486 15.61 -27.61 -11.67
C ILE A 486 16.60 -28.72 -11.32
N SER A 487 16.53 -29.83 -12.05
CA SER A 487 17.46 -30.95 -11.94
C SER A 487 18.82 -30.60 -12.56
N PRO A 488 19.89 -31.38 -12.29
CA PRO A 488 21.21 -31.16 -12.90
C PRO A 488 21.22 -31.15 -14.44
N ASP A 489 20.29 -31.86 -15.10
CA ASP A 489 20.11 -31.83 -16.57
C ASP A 489 19.28 -30.64 -17.06
N GLY A 490 18.94 -29.68 -16.19
CA GLY A 490 18.30 -28.41 -16.53
C GLY A 490 16.78 -28.45 -16.65
N LYS A 491 16.14 -29.56 -16.26
CA LYS A 491 14.69 -29.78 -16.39
C LYS A 491 13.93 -29.50 -15.07
N PRO A 492 12.72 -28.93 -15.14
CA PRO A 492 11.90 -28.75 -13.95
C PRO A 492 11.25 -30.08 -13.52
N TYR A 493 11.49 -30.53 -12.29
CA TYR A 493 10.95 -31.80 -11.76
C TYR A 493 10.03 -31.65 -10.55
N ASN A 494 10.12 -30.55 -9.81
CA ASN A 494 9.15 -30.19 -8.76
C ASN A 494 8.63 -28.78 -9.02
N ARG A 495 7.31 -28.59 -8.94
CA ARG A 495 6.63 -27.37 -9.37
C ARG A 495 5.60 -26.96 -8.33
N THR A 496 5.59 -25.68 -7.97
CA THR A 496 4.50 -25.04 -7.23
C THR A 496 3.85 -24.02 -8.14
N LYS A 497 2.55 -24.15 -8.39
CA LYS A 497 1.75 -23.19 -9.16
C LYS A 497 1.02 -22.24 -8.23
N PHE A 498 0.93 -20.98 -8.61
CA PHE A 498 0.26 -19.93 -7.85
C PHE A 498 -0.90 -19.35 -8.66
N LEU A 499 -2.06 -19.23 -8.03
CA LEU A 499 -3.24 -18.54 -8.55
C LEU A 499 -3.41 -17.22 -7.79
N TRP A 500 -3.79 -16.17 -8.50
CA TRP A 500 -3.91 -14.81 -7.99
C TRP A 500 -5.33 -14.28 -8.18
N ASP A 501 -5.87 -13.62 -7.15
CA ASP A 501 -7.10 -12.82 -7.20
C ASP A 501 -6.68 -11.34 -7.31
N GLY A 502 -6.68 -10.80 -8.54
CA GLY A 502 -6.01 -9.55 -8.85
C GLY A 502 -4.52 -9.62 -8.52
N MET A 503 -4.05 -8.82 -7.55
CA MET A 503 -2.65 -8.78 -7.10
C MET A 503 -2.41 -9.49 -5.76
N ARG A 504 -3.39 -10.26 -5.27
CA ARG A 504 -3.31 -10.99 -4.00
C ARG A 504 -3.24 -12.50 -4.25
N LEU A 505 -2.29 -13.17 -3.60
CA LEU A 505 -2.12 -14.62 -3.73
C LEU A 505 -3.39 -15.33 -3.24
N ALA A 506 -4.07 -16.07 -4.11
CA ALA A 506 -5.29 -16.77 -3.76
C ALA A 506 -5.01 -18.22 -3.35
N GLN A 507 -4.20 -18.93 -4.14
CA GLN A 507 -3.98 -20.36 -3.94
C GLN A 507 -2.59 -20.77 -4.41
N GLU A 508 -2.03 -21.78 -3.75
CA GLU A 508 -0.91 -22.54 -4.29
C GLU A 508 -1.30 -24.01 -4.48
N SER A 509 -0.71 -24.65 -5.50
CA SER A 509 -0.92 -26.07 -5.77
C SER A 509 0.35 -26.76 -6.26
N ARG A 510 0.48 -28.05 -5.94
CA ARG A 510 1.55 -28.93 -6.42
C ARG A 510 0.97 -30.03 -7.33
N PRO A 511 1.72 -30.56 -8.32
CA PRO A 511 1.29 -31.64 -9.21
C PRO A 511 0.80 -32.90 -8.48
N GLU A 512 1.33 -33.15 -7.27
CA GLU A 512 0.94 -34.24 -6.37
C GLU A 512 -0.50 -34.11 -5.83
N GLY A 513 -1.23 -33.06 -6.21
CA GLY A 513 -2.64 -32.86 -5.91
C GLY A 513 -2.91 -32.09 -4.61
N ILE A 514 -1.88 -31.63 -3.91
CA ILE A 514 -2.02 -30.79 -2.71
C ILE A 514 -2.29 -29.35 -3.16
N SER A 515 -3.35 -28.74 -2.65
CA SER A 515 -3.61 -27.31 -2.81
C SER A 515 -3.89 -26.61 -1.50
N ARG A 516 -3.52 -25.33 -1.42
CA ARG A 516 -3.71 -24.48 -0.25
C ARG A 516 -4.35 -23.18 -0.71
N LEU A 517 -5.61 -22.96 -0.31
CA LEU A 517 -6.36 -21.73 -0.59
C LEU A 517 -6.20 -20.78 0.60
N TYR A 518 -5.86 -19.51 0.35
CA TYR A 518 -5.70 -18.48 1.37
C TYR A 518 -6.92 -17.56 1.41
N ILE A 519 -7.45 -17.34 2.60
CA ILE A 519 -8.56 -16.43 2.89
C ILE A 519 -8.04 -15.32 3.78
N TYR A 520 -8.40 -14.07 3.46
CA TYR A 520 -7.91 -12.85 4.12
C TYR A 520 -9.02 -12.18 4.93
N SER A 521 -8.65 -11.29 5.85
CA SER A 521 -9.59 -10.67 6.80
C SER A 521 -10.66 -9.77 6.16
N ASP A 522 -10.38 -9.22 4.98
CA ASP A 522 -11.36 -8.52 4.15
C ASP A 522 -10.96 -8.53 2.65
N GLN A 523 -11.72 -7.83 1.79
CA GLN A 523 -11.45 -7.79 0.34
C GLN A 523 -10.18 -7.01 -0.07
N GLY A 524 -9.80 -5.97 0.68
CA GLY A 524 -8.65 -5.10 0.38
C GLY A 524 -7.40 -5.42 1.22
N SER A 525 -7.52 -6.31 2.19
CA SER A 525 -6.51 -6.68 3.17
C SER A 525 -5.60 -7.77 2.65
N TYR A 526 -4.36 -7.76 3.15
CA TYR A 526 -3.38 -8.82 2.95
C TYR A 526 -3.09 -9.56 4.26
N GLU A 527 -3.84 -9.28 5.33
CA GLU A 527 -3.79 -10.00 6.59
C GLU A 527 -4.47 -11.37 6.43
N PRO A 528 -3.74 -12.48 6.61
CA PRO A 528 -4.29 -13.80 6.44
C PRO A 528 -5.25 -14.13 7.60
N LEU A 529 -6.39 -14.74 7.25
CA LEU A 529 -7.44 -15.13 8.19
C LEU A 529 -7.55 -16.65 8.33
N ALA A 530 -7.60 -17.37 7.20
CA ALA A 530 -7.63 -18.82 7.17
C ALA A 530 -6.87 -19.37 5.96
N ARG A 531 -6.46 -20.64 6.06
CA ARG A 531 -5.92 -21.45 4.97
C ARG A 531 -6.74 -22.73 4.87
N VAL A 532 -7.11 -23.12 3.66
CA VAL A 532 -7.84 -24.37 3.41
C VAL A 532 -6.96 -25.29 2.58
N ASP A 533 -6.42 -26.31 3.25
CA ASP A 533 -5.61 -27.34 2.63
C ASP A 533 -6.53 -28.44 2.08
N LYS A 534 -6.24 -28.91 0.87
CA LYS A 534 -6.96 -30.01 0.23
C LYS A 534 -5.98 -31.01 -0.37
N ALA A 535 -6.14 -32.29 -0.03
CA ALA A 535 -5.33 -33.39 -0.53
C ALA A 535 -6.03 -34.06 -1.73
N GLY A 536 -5.49 -33.90 -2.92
CA GLY A 536 -6.13 -34.37 -4.15
C GLY A 536 -7.39 -33.58 -4.51
N LYS A 537 -8.06 -33.98 -5.60
CA LYS A 537 -9.29 -33.30 -6.08
C LYS A 537 -10.50 -33.58 -5.18
N GLU A 538 -10.56 -34.74 -4.54
CA GLU A 538 -11.71 -35.22 -3.76
C GLU A 538 -11.47 -35.30 -2.25
N GLY A 539 -10.25 -35.00 -1.77
CA GLY A 539 -9.98 -35.02 -0.34
C GLY A 539 -10.76 -33.95 0.44
N PRO A 540 -10.98 -34.16 1.75
CA PRO A 540 -11.69 -33.20 2.59
C PRO A 540 -10.91 -31.89 2.73
N ASN A 541 -11.64 -30.80 2.93
CA ASN A 541 -11.05 -29.53 3.31
C ASN A 541 -10.52 -29.60 4.74
N ARG A 542 -9.25 -29.23 4.95
CA ARG A 542 -8.69 -28.97 6.28
C ARG A 542 -8.54 -27.47 6.45
N ILE A 543 -9.45 -26.86 7.22
CA ILE A 543 -9.41 -25.43 7.52
C ILE A 543 -8.48 -25.18 8.70
N LEU A 544 -7.54 -24.26 8.49
CA LEU A 544 -6.58 -23.78 9.47
C LEU A 544 -6.73 -22.27 9.63
N TYR A 545 -6.77 -21.77 10.85
CA TYR A 545 -6.98 -20.36 11.17
C TYR A 545 -5.67 -19.69 11.56
N PHE A 546 -5.43 -18.49 11.04
CA PHE A 546 -4.27 -17.67 11.37
C PHE A 546 -4.52 -16.79 12.59
N HIS A 547 -3.53 -16.72 13.48
CA HIS A 547 -3.48 -15.78 14.59
C HIS A 547 -2.28 -14.87 14.37
N THR A 548 -2.53 -13.58 14.15
CA THR A 548 -1.53 -12.63 13.68
C THR A 548 -1.06 -11.66 14.77
N ASP A 549 0.13 -11.08 14.57
CA ASP A 549 0.56 -9.87 15.27
C ASP A 549 -0.07 -8.60 14.64
N VAL A 550 0.20 -7.41 15.20
CA VAL A 550 -0.34 -6.11 14.75
C VAL A 550 -0.01 -5.77 13.29
N ASN A 551 1.13 -6.21 12.76
CA ASN A 551 1.48 -6.04 11.34
C ASN A 551 0.89 -7.14 10.43
N GLY A 552 0.14 -8.09 10.98
CA GLY A 552 -0.46 -9.20 10.25
C GLY A 552 0.45 -10.41 10.05
N ALA A 553 1.62 -10.46 10.68
CA ALA A 553 2.50 -11.64 10.63
C ALA A 553 1.84 -12.84 11.34
N PRO A 554 1.72 -14.03 10.71
CA PRO A 554 1.22 -15.25 11.35
C PRO A 554 2.10 -15.71 12.50
N GLU A 555 1.63 -15.69 13.73
CA GLU A 555 2.37 -16.19 14.89
C GLU A 555 1.91 -17.58 15.32
N GLU A 556 0.64 -17.90 15.13
CA GLU A 556 0.09 -19.24 15.36
C GLU A 556 -0.90 -19.62 14.27
N MET A 557 -1.05 -20.92 14.05
CA MET A 557 -2.17 -21.49 13.31
C MET A 557 -2.88 -22.56 14.13
N THR A 558 -4.21 -22.54 14.11
CA THR A 558 -5.04 -23.56 14.75
C THR A 558 -5.87 -24.32 13.73
N ASP A 559 -6.19 -25.58 13.99
CA ASP A 559 -7.26 -26.27 13.25
C ASP A 559 -8.65 -25.80 13.70
N SER A 560 -9.69 -26.40 13.12
CA SER A 560 -11.09 -26.05 13.43
C SER A 560 -11.51 -26.40 14.87
N ASP A 561 -10.78 -27.30 15.54
CA ASP A 561 -11.02 -27.65 16.93
C ASP A 561 -10.34 -26.68 17.92
N GLY A 562 -9.58 -25.71 17.41
CA GLY A 562 -8.83 -24.75 18.21
C GLY A 562 -7.47 -25.28 18.68
N LYS A 563 -7.00 -26.40 18.15
CA LYS A 563 -5.69 -26.95 18.48
C LYS A 563 -4.60 -26.28 17.65
N ILE A 564 -3.51 -25.86 18.29
CA ILE A 564 -2.33 -25.33 17.60
C ILE A 564 -1.72 -26.41 16.71
N VAL A 565 -1.56 -26.11 15.43
CA VAL A 565 -0.87 -26.97 14.45
C VAL A 565 0.48 -26.39 14.02
N TRP A 566 0.70 -25.10 14.25
CA TRP A 566 1.94 -24.39 13.92
C TRP A 566 2.07 -23.13 14.78
N GLU A 567 3.27 -22.79 15.24
CA GLU A 567 3.54 -21.54 15.95
C GLU A 567 4.98 -21.04 15.74
N THR A 568 5.19 -19.72 15.82
CA THR A 568 6.51 -19.10 15.72
C THR A 568 6.60 -17.77 16.48
N GLY A 569 7.84 -17.35 16.75
CA GLY A 569 8.18 -15.97 17.12
C GLY A 569 9.01 -15.32 16.01
N TYR A 570 8.85 -14.01 15.80
CA TYR A 570 9.61 -13.27 14.78
C TYR A 570 10.71 -12.40 15.36
N GLN A 571 11.83 -12.38 14.64
CA GLN A 571 12.82 -11.31 14.67
C GLN A 571 12.24 -10.05 14.01
N VAL A 572 12.83 -8.88 14.31
CA VAL A 572 12.30 -7.58 13.84
C VAL A 572 12.14 -7.49 12.33
N TRP A 573 12.98 -8.17 11.56
CA TRP A 573 12.98 -8.10 10.09
C TRP A 573 12.27 -9.27 9.42
N GLY A 574 11.54 -10.10 10.16
CA GLY A 574 10.63 -11.11 9.58
C GLY A 574 11.19 -12.53 9.52
N ASN A 575 12.46 -12.73 9.86
CA ASN A 575 13.00 -14.05 10.14
C ASN A 575 12.32 -14.65 11.38
N THR A 576 12.06 -15.94 11.38
CA THR A 576 11.55 -16.65 12.57
C THR A 576 12.69 -16.85 13.58
N ILE A 577 12.41 -16.68 14.87
CA ILE A 577 13.30 -17.08 15.97
C ILE A 577 13.32 -18.60 16.05
N GLN A 578 12.12 -19.21 16.09
CA GLN A 578 11.92 -20.65 16.04
C GLN A 578 10.56 -20.95 15.41
N GLU A 579 10.52 -21.91 14.48
CA GLU A 579 9.29 -22.45 13.91
C GLU A 579 8.99 -23.79 14.59
N LYS A 580 7.81 -23.94 15.18
CA LYS A 580 7.34 -25.19 15.80
C LYS A 580 6.16 -25.72 15.02
N ASP A 581 6.35 -26.91 14.44
CA ASP A 581 5.30 -27.63 13.70
C ASP A 581 4.73 -28.74 14.59
N HIS A 582 3.43 -28.68 14.81
CA HIS A 582 2.66 -29.64 15.62
C HIS A 582 1.71 -30.49 14.77
N GLY A 583 1.70 -30.29 13.45
CA GLY A 583 0.66 -30.82 12.57
C GLY A 583 1.05 -31.06 11.11
N ARG A 584 2.36 -31.15 10.80
CA ARG A 584 2.93 -31.27 9.45
C ARG A 584 2.50 -30.10 8.55
N VAL A 585 2.53 -28.89 9.10
CA VAL A 585 2.08 -27.66 8.45
C VAL A 585 3.28 -26.83 8.03
N GLU A 586 3.51 -26.76 6.72
CA GLU A 586 4.44 -25.80 6.13
C GLU A 586 3.72 -24.45 5.97
N GLN A 587 4.16 -23.41 6.68
CA GLN A 587 3.60 -22.06 6.58
C GLN A 587 4.62 -21.07 6.00
N ASN A 588 4.30 -20.48 4.85
CA ASN A 588 5.19 -19.61 4.08
C ASN A 588 4.75 -18.14 4.07
N LEU A 589 3.53 -17.79 4.46
CA LEU A 589 3.15 -16.38 4.61
C LEU A 589 3.96 -15.72 5.74
N ARG A 590 4.40 -14.48 5.51
CA ARG A 590 5.20 -13.67 6.46
C ARG A 590 4.46 -12.37 6.77
N TYR A 591 5.10 -11.20 6.63
CA TYR A 591 4.34 -9.95 6.67
C TYR A 591 3.28 -9.91 5.57
N GLN A 592 2.30 -9.03 5.71
CA GLN A 592 1.20 -8.94 4.76
C GLN A 592 1.71 -8.79 3.31
N GLY A 593 1.29 -9.71 2.44
CA GLY A 593 1.71 -9.79 1.03
C GLY A 593 3.06 -10.49 0.79
N GLN A 594 3.69 -11.05 1.83
CA GLN A 594 4.97 -11.77 1.71
C GLN A 594 4.80 -13.27 1.67
N TYR A 595 5.54 -13.92 0.77
CA TYR A 595 5.67 -15.37 0.68
C TYR A 595 7.14 -15.79 0.86
N LEU A 596 7.46 -16.59 1.88
CA LEU A 596 8.79 -17.14 2.12
C LEU A 596 9.15 -18.19 1.06
N ASP A 597 10.24 -17.94 0.35
CA ASP A 597 10.93 -18.95 -0.44
C ASP A 597 12.00 -19.64 0.43
N ARG A 598 11.65 -20.83 0.93
CA ARG A 598 12.51 -21.60 1.84
C ARG A 598 13.90 -21.90 1.27
N GLU A 599 14.02 -22.02 -0.05
CA GLU A 599 15.29 -22.29 -0.72
C GLU A 599 16.30 -21.13 -0.62
N THR A 600 15.82 -19.89 -0.45
CA THR A 600 16.68 -18.69 -0.36
C THR A 600 16.64 -18.02 1.00
N GLY A 601 15.53 -18.17 1.73
CA GLY A 601 15.19 -17.35 2.90
C GLY A 601 14.59 -15.98 2.53
N LEU A 602 14.51 -15.63 1.25
CA LEU A 602 13.92 -14.38 0.80
C LEU A 602 12.39 -14.44 0.86
N HIS A 603 11.77 -13.30 1.06
CA HIS A 603 10.33 -13.13 1.01
C HIS A 603 9.94 -12.48 -0.31
N TYR A 604 9.09 -13.14 -1.10
CA TYR A 604 8.53 -12.60 -2.32
C TYR A 604 7.39 -11.62 -1.99
N ASN A 605 7.56 -10.35 -2.40
CA ASN A 605 6.60 -9.25 -2.29
C ASN A 605 6.19 -8.80 -3.70
N LEU A 606 5.49 -9.65 -4.45
CA LEU A 606 4.95 -9.40 -5.80
C LEU A 606 5.95 -8.81 -6.83
N HIS A 607 6.29 -7.53 -6.73
CA HIS A 607 7.23 -6.83 -7.60
C HIS A 607 8.69 -6.89 -7.12
N ARG A 608 8.97 -7.26 -5.86
CA ARG A 608 10.32 -7.34 -5.32
C ARG A 608 10.53 -8.55 -4.40
N TYR A 609 11.79 -8.86 -4.13
CA TYR A 609 12.20 -9.84 -3.11
C TYR A 609 12.84 -9.11 -1.93
N TYR A 610 12.33 -9.40 -0.74
CA TYR A 610 12.77 -8.85 0.54
C TYR A 610 13.69 -9.83 1.25
N ASP A 611 14.82 -9.34 1.73
CA ASP A 611 15.80 -10.09 2.50
C ASP A 611 15.61 -9.82 4.02
N PRO A 612 15.03 -10.78 4.77
CA PRO A 612 14.81 -10.61 6.20
C PRO A 612 16.11 -10.63 7.04
N ASP A 613 17.26 -11.03 6.48
CA ASP A 613 18.53 -10.99 7.21
C ASP A 613 19.02 -9.55 7.44
N VAL A 614 18.62 -8.63 6.55
CA VAL A 614 19.06 -7.23 6.52
C VAL A 614 17.92 -6.22 6.37
N GLY A 615 16.66 -6.66 6.45
CA GLY A 615 15.50 -5.79 6.50
C GLY A 615 15.24 -4.96 5.25
N ARG A 616 15.57 -5.46 4.05
CA ARG A 616 15.52 -4.65 2.81
C ARG A 616 15.27 -5.44 1.54
N PHE A 617 14.89 -4.76 0.46
CA PHE A 617 14.74 -5.38 -0.85
C PHE A 617 16.10 -5.59 -1.54
N ILE A 618 16.18 -6.61 -2.39
CA ILE A 618 17.41 -6.96 -3.13
C ILE A 618 17.54 -6.26 -4.50
N VAL A 619 16.52 -5.48 -4.88
CA VAL A 619 16.50 -4.65 -6.09
C VAL A 619 15.94 -3.27 -5.76
N THR A 620 16.28 -2.26 -6.57
CA THR A 620 15.75 -0.90 -6.44
C THR A 620 14.24 -0.86 -6.69
N ASP A 621 13.56 0.07 -6.03
CA ASP A 621 12.12 0.30 -6.19
C ASP A 621 11.71 0.58 -7.65
N PRO A 622 10.81 -0.23 -8.26
CA PRO A 622 10.33 -0.01 -9.64
C PRO A 622 9.59 1.32 -9.83
N ILE A 623 9.01 1.91 -8.78
CA ILE A 623 8.38 3.24 -8.84
C ILE A 623 9.32 4.37 -8.37
N VAL A 624 10.60 4.05 -8.19
CA VAL A 624 11.70 5.00 -7.98
C VAL A 624 11.43 5.87 -6.74
N LEU A 625 11.63 7.19 -6.84
CA LEU A 625 11.49 8.12 -5.71
C LEU A 625 10.07 8.24 -5.15
N ARG A 626 9.06 7.63 -5.81
CA ARG A 626 7.71 7.52 -5.24
C ARG A 626 7.64 6.50 -4.10
N GLY A 627 8.51 5.49 -4.09
CA GLY A 627 8.64 4.50 -3.01
C GLY A 627 9.45 5.03 -1.83
N GLY A 628 10.40 5.94 -2.07
CA GLY A 628 11.21 6.61 -1.04
C GLY A 628 12.56 7.09 -1.57
N LEU A 629 13.35 7.79 -0.74
CA LEU A 629 14.72 8.20 -1.10
C LEU A 629 15.73 7.06 -1.04
N ASN A 630 15.47 6.06 -0.19
CA ASN A 630 16.24 4.82 -0.12
C ASN A 630 15.52 3.77 -0.95
N LEU A 631 16.03 3.49 -2.15
CA LEU A 631 15.36 2.63 -3.14
C LEU A 631 15.34 1.13 -2.74
N TYR A 632 16.05 0.73 -1.69
CA TYR A 632 16.05 -0.65 -1.18
C TYR A 632 15.22 -0.82 0.09
N ALA A 633 14.69 0.26 0.67
CA ALA A 633 13.97 0.19 1.93
C ALA A 633 12.66 -0.60 1.81
N TYR A 634 12.35 -1.41 2.82
CA TYR A 634 11.06 -2.09 2.95
C TYR A 634 9.98 -1.13 3.45
N ALA A 635 10.18 -0.57 4.64
CA ALA A 635 9.28 0.36 5.29
C ALA A 635 10.04 1.14 6.39
N PRO A 636 9.50 2.27 6.90
CA PRO A 636 10.09 2.98 8.04
C PRO A 636 10.28 2.11 9.29
N ASN A 637 9.34 1.20 9.55
CA ASN A 637 9.40 0.23 10.64
C ASN A 637 8.55 -1.03 10.28
N PRO A 638 9.13 -2.24 10.27
CA PRO A 638 8.43 -3.48 9.87
C PRO A 638 7.36 -3.97 10.87
N VAL A 639 7.35 -3.43 12.09
CA VAL A 639 6.41 -3.84 13.16
C VAL A 639 5.06 -3.14 13.03
N SER A 640 5.00 -1.99 12.34
CA SER A 640 3.77 -1.19 12.20
C SER A 640 3.45 -0.78 10.77
N TRP A 641 4.27 -1.20 9.81
CA TRP A 641 4.10 -0.92 8.39
C TRP A 641 4.23 -2.20 7.58
N ILE A 642 3.55 -2.21 6.44
CA ILE A 642 3.57 -3.31 5.48
C ILE A 642 3.82 -2.78 4.07
N ASP A 643 4.41 -3.59 3.19
CA ASP A 643 4.49 -3.30 1.75
C ASP A 643 4.05 -4.54 0.95
N PRO A 644 2.73 -4.77 0.81
CA PRO A 644 2.21 -6.00 0.21
C PRO A 644 2.57 -6.18 -1.26
N LEU A 645 2.81 -5.08 -1.97
CA LEU A 645 3.14 -5.09 -3.39
C LEU A 645 4.66 -5.04 -3.63
N GLY A 646 5.45 -4.70 -2.60
CA GLY A 646 6.85 -4.40 -2.78
C GLY A 646 7.06 -3.16 -3.65
N LEU A 647 6.27 -2.09 -3.46
CA LEU A 647 6.38 -0.83 -4.23
C LEU A 647 6.29 0.40 -3.33
N SER A 648 5.43 0.37 -2.32
CA SER A 648 5.29 1.49 -1.39
C SER A 648 4.66 0.99 -0.11
N CYS A 649 5.39 1.17 0.99
CA CYS A 649 4.87 0.84 2.29
C CYS A 649 3.63 1.68 2.65
N LEU A 650 2.79 1.10 3.48
CA LEU A 650 1.64 1.72 4.08
C LEU A 650 1.55 1.29 5.55
N LYS A 651 1.11 2.19 6.42
CA LYS A 651 0.63 1.76 7.73
C LYS A 651 -0.69 1.02 7.46
N PRO A 652 -0.91 -0.18 8.01
CA PRO A 652 -2.24 -0.76 8.05
C PRO A 652 -3.15 0.26 8.74
N GLU A 653 -3.94 0.99 7.95
CA GLU A 653 -4.87 1.97 8.49
C GLU A 653 -6.03 1.22 9.12
N ASN A 654 -6.40 1.64 10.34
CA ASN A 654 -7.76 1.42 10.81
C ASN A 654 -8.67 2.38 10.03
N GLY A 655 -9.14 1.93 8.86
CA GLY A 655 -10.21 2.57 8.08
C GLY A 655 -9.77 3.56 6.97
N TYR A 656 -10.22 3.24 5.76
CA TYR A 656 -10.73 4.11 4.69
C TYR A 656 -9.96 5.37 4.21
N LEU A 657 -8.94 5.22 3.34
CA LEU A 657 -8.44 6.32 2.48
C LEU A 657 -7.82 5.84 1.13
N ARG A 658 -8.56 5.79 0.02
CA ARG A 658 -7.95 5.81 -1.34
C ARG A 658 -8.79 6.54 -2.40
N GLY A 659 -8.40 7.77 -2.75
CA GLY A 659 -8.73 8.39 -4.05
C GLY A 659 -7.67 8.12 -5.11
N LYS A 660 -8.03 8.06 -6.40
CA LYS A 660 -7.05 7.82 -7.49
C LYS A 660 -6.20 9.07 -7.75
N ALA A 661 -4.87 8.94 -7.63
CA ALA A 661 -3.88 10.02 -7.75
C ALA A 661 -3.65 10.60 -9.17
N HIS A 662 -4.56 10.39 -10.12
CA HIS A 662 -4.33 10.67 -11.54
C HIS A 662 -4.22 12.16 -11.90
N GLY A 663 -4.91 13.05 -11.18
CA GLY A 663 -4.93 14.49 -11.50
C GLY A 663 -3.77 15.31 -10.93
N ILE A 664 -2.83 14.71 -10.18
CA ILE A 664 -1.70 15.45 -9.58
C ILE A 664 -0.60 15.74 -10.61
N LYS A 665 -0.47 14.90 -11.65
CA LYS A 665 0.66 14.93 -12.58
C LYS A 665 0.38 15.60 -13.92
N TRP A 666 -0.81 16.15 -14.15
CA TRP A 666 -1.17 16.70 -15.45
C TRP A 666 -0.28 17.88 -15.85
N THR A 667 0.11 17.92 -17.12
CA THR A 667 0.62 19.12 -17.79
C THR A 667 -0.55 19.90 -18.38
N GLN A 668 -0.31 21.16 -18.75
CA GLN A 668 -1.31 21.98 -19.43
C GLN A 668 -1.82 21.33 -20.73
N ASN A 669 -0.92 20.68 -21.46
CA ASN A 669 -1.26 19.95 -22.68
C ASN A 669 -2.14 18.72 -22.42
N ASP A 670 -1.93 18.01 -21.30
CA ASP A 670 -2.79 16.87 -20.91
C ASP A 670 -4.22 17.34 -20.62
N ALA A 671 -4.34 18.51 -20.00
CA ALA A 671 -5.62 19.14 -19.70
C ALA A 671 -6.35 19.63 -20.97
N LEU A 672 -5.66 20.34 -21.87
CA LEU A 672 -6.22 20.79 -23.15
C LEU A 672 -6.71 19.61 -24.00
N LYS A 673 -5.87 18.58 -24.14
CA LYS A 673 -6.23 17.35 -24.86
C LYS A 673 -7.43 16.64 -24.25
N ARG A 674 -7.52 16.58 -22.92
CA ARG A 674 -8.67 16.00 -22.22
C ARG A 674 -9.95 16.81 -22.43
N ALA A 675 -9.86 18.13 -22.46
CA ALA A 675 -10.98 19.02 -22.76
C ALA A 675 -11.48 18.79 -24.19
N GLU A 676 -10.57 18.67 -25.17
CA GLU A 676 -10.90 18.35 -26.56
C GLU A 676 -11.50 16.94 -26.73
N ASP A 677 -10.94 15.93 -26.06
CA ASP A 677 -11.46 14.57 -26.07
C ASP A 677 -12.86 14.49 -25.45
N GLN A 678 -13.12 15.25 -24.38
CA GLN A 678 -14.44 15.37 -23.76
C GLN A 678 -15.43 16.06 -24.71
N ALA A 679 -15.03 17.16 -25.34
CA ALA A 679 -15.84 17.87 -26.33
C ALA A 679 -16.23 16.94 -27.50
N ARG A 680 -15.27 16.18 -28.04
CA ARG A 680 -15.52 15.21 -29.11
C ARG A 680 -16.47 14.08 -28.68
N LYS A 681 -16.36 13.57 -27.45
CA LYS A 681 -17.21 12.48 -26.92
C LYS A 681 -18.64 12.94 -26.63
N THR A 682 -18.82 14.19 -26.20
CA THR A 682 -20.10 14.70 -25.70
C THR A 682 -20.82 15.64 -26.68
N GLY A 683 -20.13 16.11 -27.73
CA GLY A 683 -20.63 17.13 -28.65
C GLY A 683 -20.73 18.54 -28.05
N ARG A 684 -20.25 18.74 -26.82
CA ARG A 684 -20.27 20.04 -26.11
C ARG A 684 -18.95 20.79 -26.30
N ALA A 685 -18.94 22.08 -25.96
CA ALA A 685 -17.71 22.87 -25.95
C ALA A 685 -16.68 22.29 -24.96
N PRO A 686 -15.36 22.39 -25.23
CA PRO A 686 -14.33 21.92 -24.32
C PRO A 686 -14.39 22.66 -22.98
N LEU A 687 -14.28 21.91 -21.88
CA LEU A 687 -14.42 22.45 -20.52
C LEU A 687 -13.06 22.55 -19.80
N PRO A 688 -12.89 23.54 -18.89
CA PRO A 688 -11.70 23.65 -18.07
C PRO A 688 -11.41 22.38 -17.26
N GLN A 689 -10.13 22.05 -17.11
CA GLN A 689 -9.69 20.82 -16.43
C GLN A 689 -8.84 21.14 -15.20
N GLY A 690 -9.23 20.60 -14.05
CA GLY A 690 -8.54 20.80 -12.78
C GLY A 690 -7.39 19.83 -12.53
N LYS A 691 -6.23 20.36 -12.14
CA LYS A 691 -5.06 19.60 -11.67
C LYS A 691 -4.86 19.77 -10.18
N TRP A 692 -4.77 18.65 -9.47
CA TRP A 692 -4.44 18.61 -8.05
C TRP A 692 -3.02 19.07 -7.79
N GLY A 693 -2.84 19.96 -6.81
CA GLY A 693 -1.55 20.53 -6.47
C GLY A 693 -0.70 19.64 -5.58
N SER A 694 -1.35 18.85 -4.72
CA SER A 694 -0.67 18.02 -3.74
C SER A 694 -1.50 16.80 -3.32
N LYS A 695 -0.86 15.84 -2.67
CA LYS A 695 -1.58 14.73 -2.02
C LYS A 695 -2.49 15.20 -0.88
N ARG A 696 -2.22 16.37 -0.28
CA ARG A 696 -3.08 16.96 0.77
C ARG A 696 -4.36 17.50 0.17
N ASP A 697 -4.28 18.17 -0.97
CA ASP A 697 -5.44 18.67 -1.72
C ASP A 697 -6.35 17.49 -2.11
N LEU A 698 -5.74 16.38 -2.56
CA LEU A 698 -6.46 15.14 -2.85
C LEU A 698 -7.06 14.52 -1.59
N LYS A 699 -6.35 14.49 -0.47
CA LYS A 699 -6.89 13.97 0.79
C LYS A 699 -8.10 14.80 1.25
N TYR A 700 -7.99 16.12 1.21
CA TYR A 700 -9.08 17.03 1.51
C TYR A 700 -10.28 16.79 0.60
N ALA A 701 -10.04 16.59 -0.70
CA ALA A 701 -11.09 16.23 -1.64
C ALA A 701 -11.75 14.87 -1.33
N GLY A 702 -10.98 13.91 -0.82
CA GLY A 702 -11.51 12.62 -0.35
C GLY A 702 -12.33 12.75 0.91
N GLU A 703 -11.91 13.60 1.84
CA GLU A 703 -12.70 13.95 3.02
C GLU A 703 -14.00 14.64 2.64
N LYS A 704 -13.99 15.52 1.63
CA LYS A 704 -15.21 16.16 1.09
C LYS A 704 -16.07 15.19 0.30
N ALA A 705 -15.49 14.31 -0.50
CA ALA A 705 -16.25 13.27 -1.16
C ALA A 705 -16.88 12.32 -0.15
N ALA A 706 -16.22 12.01 0.97
CA ALA A 706 -16.79 11.18 2.02
C ALA A 706 -18.07 11.80 2.63
N THR A 707 -18.29 13.12 2.49
CA THR A 707 -19.55 13.77 2.89
C THR A 707 -20.65 13.72 1.82
N LEU A 708 -20.38 13.18 0.63
CA LEU A 708 -21.33 13.00 -0.47
C LEU A 708 -21.89 11.58 -0.55
N GLN A 709 -23.10 11.45 -1.10
CA GLN A 709 -23.83 10.21 -1.45
C GLN A 709 -23.27 9.53 -2.73
N PRO A 710 -23.48 8.22 -2.96
CA PRO A 710 -22.76 7.46 -4.00
C PRO A 710 -23.26 7.96 -5.34
N GLY A 711 -22.32 8.23 -6.22
CA GLY A 711 -22.64 8.88 -7.48
C GLY A 711 -22.90 10.37 -7.34
N GLU A 712 -23.13 10.92 -6.13
CA GLU A 712 -23.34 12.35 -5.90
C GLU A 712 -22.04 13.11 -6.11
N MET A 713 -22.15 14.18 -6.90
CA MET A 713 -21.08 15.12 -7.21
C MET A 713 -21.46 16.51 -6.69
N LYS A 714 -20.59 17.14 -5.91
CA LYS A 714 -20.76 18.49 -5.39
C LYS A 714 -19.48 19.29 -5.42
N ASP A 715 -19.66 20.60 -5.42
CA ASP A 715 -18.57 21.56 -5.35
C ASP A 715 -18.39 22.04 -3.91
N PHE A 716 -17.18 21.89 -3.39
CA PHE A 716 -16.77 22.42 -2.09
C PHE A 716 -15.77 23.56 -2.28
N PRO A 717 -15.66 24.49 -1.32
CA PRO A 717 -14.52 25.40 -1.27
C PRO A 717 -13.22 24.58 -1.28
N ILE A 718 -12.24 25.03 -2.08
CA ILE A 718 -10.91 24.43 -2.02
C ILE A 718 -10.19 24.94 -0.76
N ASN A 719 -9.32 24.11 -0.18
CA ASN A 719 -8.52 24.51 0.98
C ASN A 719 -7.58 25.67 0.61
N SER A 720 -7.49 26.73 1.41
CA SER A 720 -6.79 27.99 1.06
C SER A 720 -5.28 27.86 0.86
N ASP A 721 -4.66 26.79 1.33
CA ASP A 721 -3.23 26.47 1.14
C ASP A 721 -2.98 25.46 -0.01
N HIS A 722 -3.98 25.22 -0.87
CA HIS A 722 -3.84 24.34 -2.01
C HIS A 722 -2.78 24.84 -3.00
N SER A 723 -2.19 23.91 -3.76
CA SER A 723 -1.36 24.24 -4.93
C SER A 723 -2.00 23.79 -6.24
N SER A 724 -3.29 23.45 -6.19
CA SER A 724 -4.09 23.03 -7.34
C SER A 724 -4.32 24.16 -8.35
N VAL A 725 -4.46 23.84 -9.63
CA VAL A 725 -4.68 24.79 -10.73
C VAL A 725 -5.77 24.30 -11.68
N VAL A 726 -6.40 25.20 -12.43
CA VAL A 726 -7.39 24.90 -13.49
C VAL A 726 -6.84 25.37 -14.83
N PHE A 727 -6.88 24.50 -15.82
CA PHE A 727 -6.47 24.82 -17.19
C PHE A 727 -7.69 25.10 -18.05
N ASN A 728 -7.72 26.27 -18.68
CA ASN A 728 -8.81 26.68 -19.57
C ASN A 728 -8.53 26.22 -21.02
N PRO A 729 -9.59 25.97 -21.83
CA PRO A 729 -9.47 25.56 -23.23
C PRO A 729 -8.69 26.56 -24.13
N ASP A 730 -8.61 27.82 -23.74
CA ASP A 730 -7.85 28.87 -24.43
C ASP A 730 -6.34 28.87 -24.11
N GLY A 731 -5.89 27.96 -23.25
CA GLY A 731 -4.49 27.88 -22.81
C GLY A 731 -4.14 28.80 -21.65
N THR A 732 -5.10 29.39 -20.95
CA THR A 732 -4.85 30.12 -19.70
C THR A 732 -4.90 29.18 -18.48
N ILE A 733 -4.29 29.60 -17.37
CA ILE A 733 -4.25 28.86 -16.10
C ILE A 733 -4.85 29.73 -15.00
N ASP A 734 -5.84 29.20 -14.31
CA ASP A 734 -6.50 29.85 -13.17
C ASP A 734 -6.19 29.14 -11.86
N ILE A 735 -6.29 29.91 -10.77
CA ILE A 735 -6.30 29.37 -9.41
C ILE A 735 -7.74 28.96 -9.07
N PRO A 736 -8.03 27.67 -8.81
CA PRO A 736 -9.35 27.21 -8.41
C PRO A 736 -9.74 27.83 -7.07
N ASP A 737 -11.03 28.12 -6.91
CA ASP A 737 -11.64 28.50 -5.64
C ASP A 737 -12.53 27.38 -5.07
N LYS A 738 -12.79 26.34 -5.86
CA LYS A 738 -13.59 25.18 -5.47
C LYS A 738 -12.95 23.86 -5.93
N ILE A 739 -13.45 22.77 -5.36
CA ILE A 739 -13.21 21.40 -5.79
C ILE A 739 -14.53 20.74 -6.09
N ARG A 740 -14.64 20.17 -7.28
CA ARG A 740 -15.77 19.32 -7.66
C ARG A 740 -15.39 17.90 -7.31
N VAL A 741 -16.11 17.29 -6.38
CA VAL A 741 -15.84 15.93 -5.92
C VAL A 741 -17.10 15.10 -6.06
N ARG A 742 -16.93 13.85 -6.46
CA ARG A 742 -17.93 12.81 -6.56
C ARG A 742 -17.51 11.64 -5.69
N ASN A 743 -18.41 11.15 -4.88
CA ASN A 743 -18.14 9.93 -4.15
C ASN A 743 -18.54 8.71 -4.99
N ASN A 744 -17.61 7.79 -5.21
CA ASN A 744 -17.82 6.66 -6.10
C ASN A 744 -18.61 5.52 -5.44
N GLY A 745 -18.77 5.55 -4.12
CA GLY A 745 -19.52 4.55 -3.37
C GLY A 745 -18.74 3.30 -2.96
N ASP A 746 -17.52 3.11 -3.48
CA ASP A 746 -16.61 1.97 -3.23
C ASP A 746 -15.47 2.31 -2.24
N GLY A 747 -15.59 3.45 -1.57
CA GLY A 747 -14.54 4.01 -0.72
C GLY A 747 -13.43 4.74 -1.42
N THR A 748 -13.66 5.01 -2.69
CA THR A 748 -12.90 5.96 -3.48
C THR A 748 -13.76 7.16 -3.84
N PHE A 749 -13.11 8.17 -4.38
CA PHE A 749 -13.78 9.34 -4.90
C PHE A 749 -13.15 9.77 -6.22
N HIS A 750 -13.98 10.38 -7.06
CA HIS A 750 -13.53 11.19 -8.18
C HIS A 750 -13.53 12.65 -7.74
N GLY A 751 -12.54 13.43 -8.14
CA GLY A 751 -12.62 14.87 -7.94
C GLY A 751 -11.59 15.60 -8.75
N PHE A 752 -11.86 16.88 -8.97
CA PHE A 752 -10.96 17.81 -9.63
C PHE A 752 -11.22 19.25 -9.13
N PRO A 753 -10.16 20.08 -9.02
CA PRO A 753 -10.30 21.50 -8.78
C PRO A 753 -11.09 22.19 -9.89
N ILE A 754 -11.86 23.22 -9.55
CA ILE A 754 -12.65 24.00 -10.49
C ILE A 754 -12.63 25.49 -10.09
N ASN A 755 -12.91 26.36 -11.06
CA ASN A 755 -13.15 27.78 -10.82
C ASN A 755 -14.66 28.04 -10.90
N SER A 756 -15.26 28.57 -9.84
CA SER A 756 -16.70 28.78 -9.74
C SER A 756 -17.27 29.73 -10.79
N LYS A 757 -16.43 30.58 -11.42
CA LYS A 757 -16.83 31.52 -12.48
C LYS A 757 -16.91 30.88 -13.86
N THR A 758 -16.19 29.78 -14.08
CA THR A 758 -16.04 29.15 -15.41
C THR A 758 -16.51 27.68 -15.44
N ALA A 759 -16.79 27.09 -14.28
CA ALA A 759 -17.33 25.74 -14.17
C ALA A 759 -18.81 25.70 -14.53
N GLU A 760 -19.19 24.77 -15.41
CA GLU A 760 -20.61 24.49 -15.67
C GLU A 760 -21.33 24.04 -14.39
N PRO A 761 -22.63 24.36 -14.22
CA PRO A 761 -23.45 23.84 -13.13
C PRO A 761 -23.43 22.31 -13.11
N ILE A 762 -23.58 21.72 -11.93
CA ILE A 762 -23.72 20.27 -11.78
C ILE A 762 -25.05 19.87 -12.45
N TYR A 763 -25.00 19.18 -13.58
CA TYR A 763 -26.20 18.61 -14.19
C TYR A 763 -26.71 17.48 -13.30
N THR A 764 -27.93 17.63 -12.78
CA THR A 764 -28.70 16.55 -12.19
C THR A 764 -29.57 15.95 -13.30
N ASP A 765 -29.09 14.91 -13.95
CA ASP A 765 -29.90 13.92 -14.67
C ASP A 765 -29.35 12.53 -14.36
#